data_AF-X0I7A9-F1
#
_entry.id   AF-X0I7A9-F1
#
_cell.length_a   1.000
_cell.length_b   1.000
_cell.length_c   1.000
_cell.angle_alpha   90.00
_cell.angle_beta   90.00
_cell.angle_gamma   90.00
#
_symmetry.space_group_name_H-M   'P 1'
#
loop_
_entity.id
_entity.type
_entity.pdbx_description
1 polymer ?
#
loop_
_entity_poly.entity_id
_entity_poly.type
_entity_poly.pdbx_seq_one_letter_code
_entity_poly.pdbx_strand_id
1 'polypeptide(L)'
;MASVHAGGASGSGAGSGHYDDNDNQSVASDLSTLDFKMDFPTDLMKLLEAINSEGSFAFNTKLDIPSSFDISVNGVGALPLPLSEAHARQIITQARQAPYGKGSETIVDTAVRNTWELDPTQFTIGWSKWPGLLKQTCNMVAEKMGINTPIRAELYKMLLYEKGAMFKAHTDTEKIPGMFGTLVVSLPSPHTGGDVVLKHCGEKAKYSSSKQEASCAAWYSDVHHEVLPVTSGYRWVLTYNLAIDQSLPRPSAALKRSELRPLRHCIRRWLARDPSSRENPFVYHVLDHEYTEDNISYRALKGPDIARVAALRQACEGLPVTIFLALLEKEDRGNVEFDPSDLQYNYRGATGEYDDEDDGEFHYLDEVLETDYRLKTVRDLQGKVVAGQMAIDDKNITDPCAFEDMSPREEDYEGYMGNYGPQATQWYRLGAVALIPHESLVDFLTQSDSSYYGATPQKFPQAPINYLAQQCLQPNVQEHLLTAMLDLVEPGLLYMESREAELTDASVLPNVVNAALRHREYQLVDEIIAKLFKILPSNVFTSLRQWMIKPDGENKAMERFSKIKGGLSDALTKPYNLRLKFQAISHLVPLPRDLAADALPTPAPIMDWTREMLHAFVEGEGPRDVMRHDGSSIVSMALYFDDPILFLAECVVPIFEKRLSIPAFRFRVLSQLMNMSTNGKLPHQEGIRLYRTMARLLITSQDFTLLRDEKAVQEEAKRSRPSWITVQPQAKRETGTAVSWETLKDFFSKLCKVSTELDNLKDQFLVKVTLQANKLPRPELYLLWLPFLRSIIPLLHENSIPLSTPSCQKFFSTVVQAVLDVCLGPQPARPTDWSLPRVQCDCRDCEWVNGFLNHPTEMTGRFAINKKRRQHIHQQVDRAGIGCKHETRRDTNPNTLVMTKTTRPQDVKRQDWQKRRVYLVEQFSQFKGDELKTLLGSDFEKIEKLCTGQAGQTGQASLSRRPATGEKRRIEHAAEVIDLMSD
;
A
#
# COMPACT_ATOMS: atom_id res chain seq x y z
N MET A 1 29.76 -33.79 -59.54
CA MET A 1 29.81 -34.15 -60.98
C MET A 1 28.42 -33.96 -61.57
N ALA A 2 28.32 -33.62 -62.87
CA ALA A 2 27.35 -34.07 -63.91
C ALA A 2 26.12 -34.93 -63.52
N SER A 3 24.95 -34.98 -64.21
CA SER A 3 24.31 -34.31 -65.40
C SER A 3 22.91 -34.97 -65.61
N VAL A 4 21.83 -34.49 -66.29
CA VAL A 4 21.42 -33.23 -66.96
C VAL A 4 19.85 -33.21 -67.08
N HIS A 5 19.27 -32.28 -67.84
CA HIS A 5 17.88 -32.23 -68.37
C HIS A 5 17.38 -33.52 -69.09
N ALA A 6 16.15 -33.69 -69.64
CA ALA A 6 15.07 -32.78 -70.11
C ALA A 6 13.69 -33.51 -70.15
N GLY A 7 12.52 -32.95 -70.49
CA GLY A 7 12.09 -31.56 -70.75
C GLY A 7 10.99 -31.45 -71.85
N GLY A 8 10.12 -30.42 -71.78
CA GLY A 8 9.42 -29.82 -72.93
C GLY A 8 7.99 -30.25 -73.35
N ALA A 9 7.04 -29.28 -73.27
CA ALA A 9 5.93 -28.99 -74.21
C ALA A 9 4.74 -29.99 -74.43
N SER A 10 3.51 -29.56 -74.78
CA SER A 10 2.81 -28.24 -74.68
C SER A 10 1.31 -28.30 -75.07
N GLY A 11 0.46 -27.49 -74.42
CA GLY A 11 -0.87 -27.03 -74.90
C GLY A 11 -2.09 -27.95 -74.65
N SER A 12 -3.35 -27.47 -74.68
CA SER A 12 -3.88 -26.08 -74.61
C SER A 12 -5.41 -26.07 -74.44
N GLY A 13 -5.98 -25.24 -73.56
CA GLY A 13 -7.44 -25.03 -73.45
C GLY A 13 -7.86 -24.19 -72.25
N ALA A 14 -8.85 -23.31 -72.41
CA ALA A 14 -9.38 -22.39 -71.37
C ALA A 14 -10.80 -22.81 -70.90
N GLY A 15 -11.33 -22.35 -69.77
CA GLY A 15 -10.74 -21.54 -68.68
C GLY A 15 -11.77 -20.65 -67.97
N SER A 16 -11.54 -20.34 -66.69
CA SER A 16 -12.27 -19.33 -65.91
C SER A 16 -11.45 -18.96 -64.68
N GLY A 17 -11.15 -17.68 -64.47
CA GLY A 17 -10.14 -17.25 -63.49
C GLY A 17 -10.58 -17.39 -62.03
N HIS A 18 -10.01 -18.36 -61.31
CA HIS A 18 -9.62 -18.12 -59.92
C HIS A 18 -8.38 -17.22 -59.90
N TYR A 19 -8.35 -16.29 -58.95
CA TYR A 19 -7.12 -15.67 -58.50
C TYR A 19 -6.69 -16.42 -57.24
N ASP A 20 -5.89 -17.48 -57.41
CA ASP A 20 -5.43 -18.31 -56.29
C ASP A 20 -4.41 -17.55 -55.43
N ASP A 21 -4.68 -17.47 -54.13
CA ASP A 21 -3.74 -16.97 -53.12
C ASP A 21 -2.54 -17.93 -53.00
N ASN A 22 -1.32 -17.48 -53.33
CA ASN A 22 -0.09 -18.20 -52.95
C ASN A 22 1.15 -17.31 -52.78
N ASP A 23 1.03 -16.28 -51.93
CA ASP A 23 2.14 -15.39 -51.50
C ASP A 23 3.23 -16.11 -50.66
N ASN A 24 3.20 -17.45 -50.57
CA ASN A 24 4.14 -18.30 -49.83
C ASN A 24 5.38 -18.72 -50.64
N GLN A 25 5.47 -18.42 -51.94
CA GLN A 25 6.66 -18.68 -52.76
C GLN A 25 7.16 -17.44 -53.49
N SER A 26 7.55 -16.40 -52.75
CA SER A 26 8.38 -15.33 -53.31
C SER A 26 9.32 -14.65 -52.31
N VAL A 27 10.53 -15.20 -52.19
CA VAL A 27 11.74 -14.47 -51.75
C VAL A 27 12.53 -13.97 -52.98
N ALA A 28 11.88 -13.96 -54.15
CA ALA A 28 12.49 -13.73 -55.47
C ALA A 28 11.47 -13.05 -56.42
N SER A 29 10.82 -12.00 -55.94
CA SER A 29 10.09 -11.01 -56.75
C SER A 29 10.80 -9.66 -56.63
N ASP A 30 10.50 -8.74 -57.56
CA ASP A 30 11.32 -7.57 -57.89
C ASP A 30 11.45 -6.49 -56.77
N LEU A 31 10.98 -6.77 -55.56
CA LEU A 31 11.25 -5.99 -54.35
C LEU A 31 12.54 -6.41 -53.63
N SER A 32 13.18 -7.53 -54.00
CA SER A 32 14.50 -7.93 -53.45
C SER A 32 15.67 -7.05 -53.94
N THR A 33 15.36 -5.93 -54.61
CA THR A 33 16.31 -4.97 -55.20
C THR A 33 16.17 -3.56 -54.62
N LEU A 34 15.29 -3.38 -53.62
CA LEU A 34 15.29 -2.19 -52.78
C LEU A 34 16.47 -2.30 -51.80
N ASP A 35 17.61 -1.74 -52.19
CA ASP A 35 18.80 -1.58 -51.35
C ASP A 35 18.49 -0.67 -50.16
N PHE A 36 17.95 -1.26 -49.10
CA PHE A 36 17.89 -0.70 -47.75
C PHE A 36 19.33 -0.61 -47.19
N LYS A 37 19.82 0.62 -47.00
CA LYS A 37 21.26 0.92 -46.82
C LYS A 37 21.74 0.95 -45.36
N MET A 38 20.85 0.69 -44.39
CA MET A 38 21.09 0.94 -42.96
C MET A 38 20.64 -0.25 -42.11
N ASP A 39 20.69 -0.07 -40.79
CA ASP A 39 20.17 -1.03 -39.80
C ASP A 39 18.63 -1.10 -39.76
N PHE A 40 18.12 -2.08 -39.03
CA PHE A 40 16.68 -2.31 -38.93
C PHE A 40 15.91 -1.20 -38.21
N PRO A 41 16.36 -0.64 -37.05
CA PRO A 41 15.70 0.51 -36.42
C PRO A 41 15.55 1.70 -37.38
N THR A 42 16.60 2.05 -38.10
CA THR A 42 16.59 3.17 -39.06
C THR A 42 15.67 2.92 -40.26
N ASP A 43 15.68 1.71 -40.83
CA ASP A 43 14.79 1.36 -41.93
C ASP A 43 13.32 1.26 -41.48
N LEU A 44 13.06 0.82 -40.23
CA LEU A 44 11.73 0.78 -39.64
C LEU A 44 11.18 2.20 -39.43
N MET A 45 11.98 3.09 -38.85
CA MET A 45 11.62 4.49 -38.58
C MET A 45 11.10 5.19 -39.85
N LYS A 46 11.91 5.18 -40.91
CA LYS A 46 11.59 5.83 -42.20
C LYS A 46 10.34 5.28 -42.88
N LEU A 47 10.02 4.00 -42.63
CA LEU A 47 8.79 3.38 -43.14
C LEU A 47 7.55 3.72 -42.31
N LEU A 48 7.70 4.19 -41.07
CA LEU A 48 6.62 4.63 -40.18
C LEU A 48 6.40 6.16 -40.27
N GLU A 49 7.46 6.95 -40.40
CA GLU A 49 7.41 8.39 -40.76
C GLU A 49 6.65 8.62 -42.08
N ALA A 50 6.80 7.71 -43.05
CA ALA A 50 6.06 7.74 -44.32
C ALA A 50 4.55 7.48 -44.16
N ILE A 51 4.09 6.99 -43.00
CA ILE A 51 2.67 6.71 -42.70
C ILE A 51 2.11 7.88 -41.88
N ASN A 52 1.86 8.99 -42.56
CA ASN A 52 1.21 10.17 -41.98
C ASN A 52 -0.31 10.12 -42.15
N SER A 53 -1.03 10.50 -41.08
CA SER A 53 -2.48 10.63 -41.05
C SER A 53 -2.95 12.03 -41.50
N GLU A 54 -4.11 12.12 -42.12
CA GLU A 54 -4.77 13.42 -42.38
C GLU A 54 -5.31 14.04 -41.08
N GLY A 55 -4.46 14.78 -40.36
CA GLY A 55 -4.82 15.50 -39.13
C GLY A 55 -3.76 16.52 -38.74
N SER A 56 -4.17 17.68 -38.20
CA SER A 56 -3.27 18.73 -37.72
C SER A 56 -3.21 18.75 -36.18
N PHE A 57 -2.09 19.17 -35.62
CA PHE A 57 -1.92 19.35 -34.17
C PHE A 57 -2.83 20.43 -33.57
N ALA A 58 -3.37 21.31 -34.42
CA ALA A 58 -4.27 22.40 -34.04
C ALA A 58 -5.42 22.59 -35.03
N PHE A 59 -6.53 23.15 -34.54
CA PHE A 59 -7.71 23.53 -35.30
C PHE A 59 -8.12 24.97 -34.96
N ASN A 60 -8.67 25.71 -35.91
CA ASN A 60 -9.44 26.92 -35.62
C ASN A 60 -10.54 27.17 -36.66
N THR A 61 -11.60 27.88 -36.26
CA THR A 61 -12.70 28.32 -37.13
C THR A 61 -13.48 29.50 -36.54
N LYS A 62 -14.37 30.11 -37.32
CA LYS A 62 -15.41 31.02 -36.82
C LYS A 62 -16.61 30.24 -36.27
N LEU A 63 -17.37 30.84 -35.35
CA LEU A 63 -18.60 30.27 -34.80
C LEU A 63 -19.78 31.21 -35.04
N ASP A 64 -20.84 30.71 -35.66
CA ASP A 64 -22.07 31.44 -35.94
C ASP A 64 -22.94 31.56 -34.68
N ILE A 65 -22.56 32.47 -33.79
CA ILE A 65 -23.33 32.84 -32.60
C ILE A 65 -24.36 33.93 -32.99
N PRO A 66 -25.68 33.70 -32.82
CA PRO A 66 -26.69 34.70 -33.17
C PRO A 66 -26.80 35.82 -32.13
N SER A 67 -27.46 36.92 -32.50
CA SER A 67 -27.83 38.00 -31.56
C SER A 67 -28.80 37.60 -30.45
N SER A 68 -29.34 36.37 -30.50
CA SER A 68 -30.13 35.76 -29.43
C SER A 68 -29.28 34.93 -28.45
N PHE A 69 -27.95 35.01 -28.50
CA PHE A 69 -27.06 34.35 -27.55
C PHE A 69 -26.95 35.16 -26.28
N ASP A 70 -27.38 34.56 -25.18
CA ASP A 70 -27.34 35.12 -23.84
C ASP A 70 -26.34 34.38 -22.96
N ILE A 71 -25.49 35.17 -22.29
CA ILE A 71 -24.54 34.72 -21.27
C ILE A 71 -24.58 35.72 -20.11
N SER A 72 -24.60 35.22 -18.88
CA SER A 72 -24.74 36.04 -17.67
C SER A 72 -23.75 35.63 -16.59
N VAL A 73 -23.16 36.59 -15.90
CA VAL A 73 -22.26 36.38 -14.75
C VAL A 73 -23.00 36.72 -13.47
N ASN A 74 -22.86 35.87 -12.43
CA ASN A 74 -23.47 36.08 -11.12
C ASN A 74 -23.00 37.42 -10.54
N GLY A 75 -23.93 38.22 -10.01
CA GLY A 75 -23.64 39.58 -9.52
C GLY A 75 -23.53 40.68 -10.59
N VAL A 76 -23.37 40.33 -11.88
CA VAL A 76 -23.32 41.30 -13.00
C VAL A 76 -24.62 41.29 -13.81
N GLY A 77 -25.21 40.10 -14.04
CA GLY A 77 -26.37 39.92 -14.92
C GLY A 77 -25.97 39.54 -16.35
N ALA A 78 -26.88 39.75 -17.31
CA ALA A 78 -26.69 39.41 -18.71
C ALA A 78 -25.71 40.36 -19.42
N LEU A 79 -24.80 39.80 -20.22
CA LEU A 79 -23.71 40.52 -20.87
C LEU A 79 -24.00 40.76 -22.36
N PRO A 80 -23.77 41.98 -22.89
CA PRO A 80 -23.91 42.24 -24.32
C PRO A 80 -22.73 41.66 -25.12
N LEU A 81 -23.00 41.28 -26.37
CA LEU A 81 -21.99 40.93 -27.37
C LEU A 81 -22.01 42.00 -28.49
N PRO A 82 -20.87 42.63 -28.85
CA PRO A 82 -19.56 42.51 -28.21
C PRO A 82 -19.51 43.09 -26.79
N LEU A 83 -18.66 42.50 -25.95
CA LEU A 83 -18.46 42.93 -24.56
C LEU A 83 -17.96 44.38 -24.50
N SER A 84 -18.54 45.20 -23.62
CA SER A 84 -18.07 46.58 -23.38
C SER A 84 -17.18 46.67 -22.15
N GLU A 85 -16.28 47.65 -22.11
CA GLU A 85 -15.33 47.87 -21.00
C GLU A 85 -16.02 47.98 -19.63
N ALA A 86 -17.20 48.61 -19.56
CA ALA A 86 -17.97 48.71 -18.31
C ALA A 86 -18.32 47.31 -17.75
N HIS A 87 -18.82 46.42 -18.61
CA HIS A 87 -19.13 45.04 -18.21
C HIS A 87 -17.85 44.22 -17.97
N ALA A 88 -16.79 44.41 -18.77
CA ALA A 88 -15.51 43.75 -18.53
C ALA A 88 -14.94 44.07 -17.14
N ARG A 89 -15.00 45.35 -16.73
CA ARG A 89 -14.61 45.79 -15.37
C ARG A 89 -15.52 45.20 -14.28
N GLN A 90 -16.83 45.08 -14.53
CA GLN A 90 -17.76 44.41 -13.60
C GLN A 90 -17.46 42.91 -13.46
N ILE A 91 -17.16 42.21 -14.56
CA ILE A 91 -16.70 40.81 -14.54
C ILE A 91 -15.45 40.66 -13.68
N ILE A 92 -14.47 41.55 -13.81
CA ILE A 92 -13.24 41.56 -12.98
C ILE A 92 -13.57 41.66 -11.48
N THR A 93 -14.61 42.40 -11.07
CA THR A 93 -14.99 42.46 -9.63
C THR A 93 -15.56 41.16 -9.06
N GLN A 94 -15.97 40.21 -9.91
CA GLN A 94 -16.50 38.90 -9.51
C GLN A 94 -15.50 37.75 -9.80
N ALA A 95 -14.47 38.03 -10.59
CA ALA A 95 -13.41 37.11 -10.96
C ALA A 95 -12.27 37.07 -9.94
N ARG A 96 -11.46 36.02 -9.99
CA ARG A 96 -10.16 35.96 -9.30
C ARG A 96 -9.03 36.13 -10.31
N GLN A 97 -7.84 36.57 -9.85
CA GLN A 97 -6.63 36.35 -10.64
C GLN A 97 -6.43 34.85 -10.82
N ALA A 98 -6.01 34.47 -12.02
CA ALA A 98 -6.09 33.10 -12.47
C ALA A 98 -4.80 32.34 -12.18
N PRO A 99 -4.77 31.44 -11.17
CA PRO A 99 -3.55 30.75 -10.77
C PRO A 99 -3.02 29.86 -11.89
N TYR A 100 -1.72 29.58 -11.87
CA TYR A 100 -1.12 28.47 -12.60
C TYR A 100 -0.77 27.34 -11.62
N GLY A 101 -0.54 26.13 -12.14
CA GLY A 101 -0.16 24.99 -11.31
C GLY A 101 1.36 24.83 -11.27
N LYS A 102 1.96 24.81 -10.07
CA LYS A 102 3.36 24.40 -9.84
C LYS A 102 3.30 23.06 -9.09
N GLY A 103 3.56 21.95 -9.79
CA GLY A 103 3.38 20.60 -9.24
C GLY A 103 1.94 20.35 -8.75
N SER A 104 1.78 20.08 -7.46
CA SER A 104 0.48 19.93 -6.77
C SER A 104 -0.15 21.24 -6.31
N GLU A 105 0.58 22.36 -6.35
CA GLU A 105 0.15 23.65 -5.80
C GLU A 105 -0.47 24.59 -6.82
N THR A 106 -1.25 25.57 -6.34
CA THR A 106 -2.07 26.48 -7.14
C THR A 106 -1.69 27.93 -6.82
N ILE A 107 -0.69 28.45 -7.53
CA ILE A 107 0.00 29.72 -7.22
C ILE A 107 -0.44 30.83 -8.18
N VAL A 108 -0.53 32.07 -7.67
CA VAL A 108 -0.85 33.26 -8.47
C VAL A 108 0.41 34.11 -8.66
N ASP A 109 1.16 33.84 -9.73
CA ASP A 109 2.21 34.74 -10.22
C ASP A 109 1.78 35.46 -11.50
N THR A 110 1.82 36.79 -11.44
CA THR A 110 1.49 37.69 -12.56
C THR A 110 2.60 37.84 -13.61
N ALA A 111 3.84 37.40 -13.33
CA ALA A 111 4.93 37.38 -14.31
C ALA A 111 4.87 36.17 -15.26
N VAL A 112 4.35 35.03 -14.78
CA VAL A 112 3.99 33.85 -15.59
C VAL A 112 2.60 33.99 -16.21
N ARG A 113 1.58 34.39 -15.42
CA ARG A 113 0.18 34.47 -15.86
C ARG A 113 -0.59 35.60 -15.17
N ASN A 114 -0.78 36.71 -15.88
CA ASN A 114 -1.70 37.77 -15.48
C ASN A 114 -3.00 37.64 -16.29
N THR A 115 -4.09 37.17 -15.68
CA THR A 115 -5.39 36.94 -16.36
C THR A 115 -6.49 36.78 -15.29
N TRP A 116 -7.71 37.25 -15.55
CA TRP A 116 -8.85 37.02 -14.64
C TRP A 116 -9.61 35.75 -15.03
N GLU A 117 -10.03 34.93 -14.06
CA GLU A 117 -10.87 33.74 -14.31
C GLU A 117 -12.15 33.70 -13.46
N LEU A 118 -13.17 33.06 -14.04
CA LEU A 118 -14.42 32.67 -13.39
C LEU A 118 -14.63 31.16 -13.55
N ASP A 119 -15.02 30.52 -12.45
CA ASP A 119 -15.44 29.12 -12.40
C ASP A 119 -16.80 28.91 -13.12
N PRO A 120 -17.08 27.73 -13.73
CA PRO A 120 -18.35 27.46 -14.41
C PRO A 120 -19.61 27.65 -13.55
N THR A 121 -19.50 27.59 -12.21
CA THR A 121 -20.61 27.89 -11.29
C THR A 121 -20.93 29.38 -11.16
N GLN A 122 -20.03 30.27 -11.59
CA GLN A 122 -20.17 31.72 -11.47
C GLN A 122 -20.87 32.38 -12.67
N PHE A 123 -21.18 31.64 -13.73
CA PHE A 123 -21.85 32.16 -14.92
C PHE A 123 -22.78 31.14 -15.56
N THR A 124 -23.63 31.58 -16.47
CA THR A 124 -24.59 30.74 -17.19
C THR A 124 -24.64 31.15 -18.65
N ILE A 125 -24.62 30.16 -19.55
CA ILE A 125 -24.86 30.32 -20.98
C ILE A 125 -26.32 29.90 -21.22
N GLY A 126 -27.22 30.87 -21.34
CA GLY A 126 -28.67 30.61 -21.41
C GLY A 126 -29.14 30.11 -22.79
N TRP A 127 -28.32 30.29 -23.82
CA TRP A 127 -28.68 29.95 -25.20
C TRP A 127 -28.84 28.43 -25.37
N SER A 128 -30.08 27.95 -25.32
CA SER A 128 -30.45 26.52 -25.33
C SER A 128 -29.90 25.67 -26.48
N LYS A 129 -29.40 26.29 -27.57
CA LYS A 129 -28.75 25.60 -28.70
C LYS A 129 -27.23 25.44 -28.54
N TRP A 130 -26.63 26.04 -27.51
CA TRP A 130 -25.19 26.00 -27.25
C TRP A 130 -24.59 24.57 -27.17
N PRO A 131 -25.22 23.58 -26.50
CA PRO A 131 -24.71 22.21 -26.51
C PRO A 131 -24.73 21.57 -27.91
N GLY A 132 -25.65 22.00 -28.78
CA GLY A 132 -25.72 21.57 -30.18
C GLY A 132 -24.59 22.17 -31.01
N LEU A 133 -24.30 23.47 -30.85
CA LEU A 133 -23.17 24.13 -31.50
C LEU A 133 -21.84 23.53 -31.04
N LEU A 134 -21.65 23.34 -29.72
CA LEU A 134 -20.46 22.66 -29.19
C LEU A 134 -20.29 21.25 -29.77
N LYS A 135 -21.36 20.46 -29.89
CA LYS A 135 -21.29 19.13 -30.51
C LYS A 135 -20.90 19.19 -31.99
N GLN A 136 -21.36 20.19 -32.74
CA GLN A 136 -20.92 20.43 -34.12
C GLN A 136 -19.43 20.84 -34.17
N THR A 137 -18.99 21.71 -33.26
CA THR A 137 -17.57 22.10 -33.11
C THR A 137 -16.70 20.89 -32.78
N CYS A 138 -17.11 20.05 -31.83
CA CYS A 138 -16.43 18.79 -31.50
C CYS A 138 -16.25 17.87 -32.72
N ASN A 139 -17.26 17.76 -33.58
CA ASN A 139 -17.15 16.95 -34.80
C ASN A 139 -16.10 17.55 -35.77
N MET A 140 -16.09 18.87 -35.98
CA MET A 140 -15.11 19.54 -36.84
C MET A 140 -13.68 19.46 -36.28
N VAL A 141 -13.53 19.61 -34.96
CA VAL A 141 -12.27 19.43 -34.23
C VAL A 141 -11.75 18.00 -34.41
N ALA A 142 -12.62 16.99 -34.20
CA ALA A 142 -12.25 15.60 -34.35
C ALA A 142 -11.84 15.26 -35.80
N GLU A 143 -12.59 15.73 -36.80
CA GLU A 143 -12.25 15.56 -38.22
C GLU A 143 -10.88 16.18 -38.55
N LYS A 144 -10.63 17.44 -38.17
CA LYS A 144 -9.42 18.17 -38.56
C LYS A 144 -8.17 17.82 -37.77
N MET A 145 -8.31 17.25 -36.57
CA MET A 145 -7.18 16.79 -35.77
C MET A 145 -6.90 15.29 -35.95
N GLY A 146 -7.64 14.57 -36.81
CA GLY A 146 -7.43 13.14 -37.10
C GLY A 146 -8.03 12.18 -36.05
N ILE A 147 -8.96 12.64 -35.22
CA ILE A 147 -9.48 11.92 -34.05
C ILE A 147 -10.66 11.03 -34.46
N ASN A 148 -10.41 9.74 -34.58
CA ASN A 148 -11.38 8.73 -35.01
C ASN A 148 -12.42 8.33 -33.93
N THR A 149 -12.90 9.27 -33.12
CA THR A 149 -13.94 9.06 -32.08
C THR A 149 -14.85 10.28 -31.94
N PRO A 150 -16.11 10.10 -31.50
CA PRO A 150 -16.84 11.17 -30.84
C PRO A 150 -16.05 11.71 -29.63
N ILE A 151 -15.82 13.02 -29.61
CA ILE A 151 -15.20 13.73 -28.48
C ILE A 151 -16.26 14.57 -27.74
N ARG A 152 -16.07 14.76 -26.43
CA ARG A 152 -16.86 15.68 -25.60
C ARG A 152 -16.02 16.91 -25.26
N ALA A 153 -16.67 18.07 -25.17
CA ALA A 153 -16.10 19.30 -24.63
C ALA A 153 -16.77 19.59 -23.28
N GLU A 154 -15.97 19.66 -22.21
CA GLU A 154 -16.44 19.90 -20.84
C GLU A 154 -15.99 21.29 -20.40
N LEU A 155 -16.92 22.14 -19.95
CA LEU A 155 -16.65 23.55 -19.65
C LEU A 155 -15.74 23.66 -18.41
N TYR A 156 -14.51 24.14 -18.60
CA TYR A 156 -13.53 24.25 -17.52
C TYR A 156 -13.57 25.62 -16.84
N LYS A 157 -13.53 26.73 -17.59
CA LYS A 157 -13.60 28.10 -17.03
C LYS A 157 -13.83 29.18 -18.08
N MET A 158 -14.20 30.38 -17.61
CA MET A 158 -14.16 31.62 -18.40
C MET A 158 -12.90 32.42 -18.06
N LEU A 159 -12.23 32.98 -19.06
CA LEU A 159 -11.04 33.83 -18.89
C LEU A 159 -11.26 35.22 -19.51
N LEU A 160 -10.76 36.25 -18.83
CA LEU A 160 -10.79 37.64 -19.29
C LEU A 160 -9.38 38.26 -19.15
N TYR A 161 -8.80 38.59 -20.29
CA TYR A 161 -7.47 39.17 -20.42
C TYR A 161 -7.61 40.68 -20.65
N GLU A 162 -7.07 41.50 -19.75
CA GLU A 162 -7.03 42.96 -19.89
C GLU A 162 -5.70 43.46 -20.47
N LYS A 163 -5.49 44.78 -20.57
CA LYS A 163 -4.22 45.33 -21.08
C LYS A 163 -3.04 44.88 -20.22
N GLY A 164 -2.06 44.21 -20.85
CA GLY A 164 -0.88 43.62 -20.22
C GLY A 164 -1.06 42.15 -19.82
N ALA A 165 -2.28 41.61 -19.88
CA ALA A 165 -2.55 40.21 -19.61
C ALA A 165 -1.90 39.29 -20.67
N MET A 166 -1.24 38.24 -20.21
CA MET A 166 -0.49 37.26 -20.99
C MET A 166 -0.41 35.92 -20.24
N PHE A 167 0.08 34.88 -20.92
CA PHE A 167 0.48 33.62 -20.30
C PHE A 167 1.71 33.08 -21.05
N LYS A 168 2.80 32.80 -20.33
CA LYS A 168 4.04 32.20 -20.88
C LYS A 168 3.77 30.85 -21.59
N ALA A 169 4.76 30.38 -22.36
CA ALA A 169 4.72 29.08 -23.03
C ALA A 169 4.62 27.92 -22.02
N HIS A 170 3.67 27.00 -22.24
CA HIS A 170 3.44 25.82 -21.42
C HIS A 170 2.60 24.76 -22.18
N THR A 171 2.52 23.55 -21.66
CA THR A 171 1.59 22.49 -22.10
C THR A 171 0.39 22.36 -21.15
N ASP A 172 -0.71 21.79 -21.63
CA ASP A 172 -1.89 21.51 -20.81
C ASP A 172 -1.73 20.18 -20.05
N THR A 173 -2.08 20.15 -18.76
CA THR A 173 -2.09 18.93 -17.94
C THR A 173 -3.48 18.31 -17.88
N GLU A 174 -3.60 16.98 -17.91
CA GLU A 174 -4.89 16.26 -17.92
C GLU A 174 -5.75 16.63 -16.69
N LYS A 175 -6.95 17.18 -16.91
CA LYS A 175 -7.86 17.65 -15.83
C LYS A 175 -9.09 16.76 -15.59
N ILE A 176 -9.46 15.94 -16.56
CA ILE A 176 -10.59 14.99 -16.49
C ILE A 176 -10.20 13.69 -17.20
N PRO A 177 -10.71 12.51 -16.78
CA PRO A 177 -10.31 11.23 -17.37
C PRO A 177 -10.56 11.14 -18.88
N GLY A 178 -9.49 10.83 -19.63
CA GLY A 178 -9.50 10.71 -21.07
C GLY A 178 -9.46 12.05 -21.80
N MET A 179 -9.01 13.12 -21.14
CA MET A 179 -8.71 14.40 -21.78
C MET A 179 -7.45 14.26 -22.65
N PHE A 180 -7.49 14.85 -23.84
CA PHE A 180 -6.40 14.79 -24.82
C PHE A 180 -6.00 16.17 -25.36
N GLY A 181 -6.80 17.21 -25.08
CA GLY A 181 -6.61 18.54 -25.63
C GLY A 181 -7.55 19.58 -25.04
N THR A 182 -7.45 20.79 -25.55
CA THR A 182 -8.16 21.99 -25.07
C THR A 182 -8.91 22.64 -26.23
N LEU A 183 -10.10 23.17 -25.96
CA LEU A 183 -10.89 23.99 -26.88
C LEU A 183 -11.16 25.36 -26.23
N VAL A 184 -10.67 26.42 -26.86
CA VAL A 184 -10.90 27.81 -26.44
C VAL A 184 -11.85 28.49 -27.41
N VAL A 185 -13.04 28.83 -26.93
CA VAL A 185 -14.02 29.65 -27.66
C VAL A 185 -13.86 31.11 -27.26
N SER A 186 -13.48 31.95 -28.22
CA SER A 186 -13.39 33.40 -28.08
C SER A 186 -14.72 34.06 -28.39
N LEU A 187 -15.22 34.86 -27.44
CA LEU A 187 -16.48 35.60 -27.58
C LEU A 187 -16.20 37.01 -28.12
N PRO A 188 -17.15 37.63 -28.86
CA PRO A 188 -16.99 38.99 -29.38
C PRO A 188 -16.64 40.00 -28.28
N SER A 189 -15.47 40.62 -28.40
CA SER A 189 -15.00 41.67 -27.48
C SER A 189 -13.92 42.52 -28.15
N PRO A 190 -13.97 43.87 -28.08
CA PRO A 190 -12.93 44.72 -28.67
C PRO A 190 -11.59 44.59 -27.93
N HIS A 191 -10.57 44.05 -28.62
CA HIS A 191 -9.20 43.92 -28.11
C HIS A 191 -8.14 44.02 -29.21
N THR A 192 -6.86 44.13 -28.86
CA THR A 192 -5.70 43.98 -29.76
C THR A 192 -4.56 43.31 -28.98
N GLY A 193 -3.76 42.45 -29.63
CA GLY A 193 -2.90 41.48 -28.92
C GLY A 193 -3.74 40.32 -28.36
N GLY A 194 -3.17 39.49 -27.48
CA GLY A 194 -3.87 38.29 -26.99
C GLY A 194 -3.87 37.11 -27.96
N ASP A 195 -2.99 37.13 -28.96
CA ASP A 195 -2.82 36.02 -29.92
C ASP A 195 -2.31 34.77 -29.20
N VAL A 196 -2.84 33.60 -29.58
CA VAL A 196 -2.30 32.31 -29.13
C VAL A 196 -1.28 31.82 -30.16
N VAL A 197 -0.07 31.50 -29.72
CA VAL A 197 0.95 30.83 -30.55
C VAL A 197 1.07 29.39 -30.06
N LEU A 198 1.04 28.45 -30.99
CA LEU A 198 1.07 27.00 -30.78
C LEU A 198 2.32 26.42 -31.44
N LYS A 199 3.03 25.51 -30.76
CA LYS A 199 4.30 24.90 -31.19
C LYS A 199 4.26 23.40 -30.90
N HIS A 200 4.60 22.57 -31.88
CA HIS A 200 4.62 21.11 -31.75
C HIS A 200 5.50 20.52 -32.86
N CYS A 201 6.43 19.61 -32.54
CA CYS A 201 7.33 18.94 -33.50
C CYS A 201 7.98 19.91 -34.52
N GLY A 202 8.49 21.05 -34.05
CA GLY A 202 9.08 22.11 -34.89
C GLY A 202 8.06 23.01 -35.64
N GLU A 203 6.85 22.53 -35.91
CA GLU A 203 5.77 23.31 -36.53
C GLU A 203 5.25 24.42 -35.60
N LYS A 204 4.75 25.51 -36.20
CA LYS A 204 4.26 26.70 -35.49
C LYS A 204 2.98 27.22 -36.12
N ALA A 205 1.90 27.28 -35.33
CA ALA A 205 0.62 27.86 -35.73
C ALA A 205 0.29 29.09 -34.86
N LYS A 206 -0.53 30.00 -35.40
CA LYS A 206 -0.96 31.21 -34.70
C LYS A 206 -2.48 31.41 -34.85
N TYR A 207 -3.16 31.66 -33.74
CA TYR A 207 -4.58 31.97 -33.68
C TYR A 207 -4.81 33.37 -33.12
N SER A 208 -5.53 34.19 -33.89
CA SER A 208 -5.94 35.55 -33.52
C SER A 208 -7.47 35.62 -33.42
N SER A 209 -7.98 35.96 -32.23
CA SER A 209 -9.43 36.05 -31.97
C SER A 209 -10.08 37.28 -32.61
N SER A 210 -11.30 37.14 -33.13
CA SER A 210 -12.04 38.26 -33.73
C SER A 210 -12.54 39.25 -32.68
N LYS A 211 -12.71 40.52 -33.09
CA LYS A 211 -13.21 41.62 -32.23
C LYS A 211 -14.74 41.74 -32.24
N GLN A 212 -15.40 41.12 -33.23
CA GLN A 212 -16.82 41.31 -33.56
C GLN A 212 -17.58 40.00 -33.76
N GLU A 213 -16.88 38.94 -34.17
CA GLU A 213 -17.44 37.60 -34.40
C GLU A 213 -16.94 36.65 -33.31
N ALA A 214 -17.63 35.53 -33.09
CA ALA A 214 -17.09 34.46 -32.27
C ALA A 214 -16.18 33.55 -33.12
N SER A 215 -15.16 33.00 -32.48
CA SER A 215 -14.24 32.06 -33.10
C SER A 215 -13.74 31.06 -32.06
N CYS A 216 -13.23 29.91 -32.48
CA CYS A 216 -12.59 28.97 -31.58
C CYS A 216 -11.28 28.43 -32.13
N ALA A 217 -10.40 28.02 -31.22
CA ALA A 217 -9.23 27.22 -31.52
C ALA A 217 -9.17 26.00 -30.60
N ALA A 218 -8.60 24.91 -31.08
CA ALA A 218 -8.33 23.71 -30.31
C ALA A 218 -6.93 23.16 -30.61
N TRP A 219 -6.33 22.47 -29.65
CA TRP A 219 -5.01 21.85 -29.73
C TRP A 219 -4.94 20.62 -28.83
N TYR A 220 -4.02 19.70 -29.11
CA TYR A 220 -3.70 18.59 -28.20
C TYR A 220 -2.96 19.11 -26.96
N SER A 221 -3.10 18.43 -25.81
CA SER A 221 -2.56 18.91 -24.53
C SER A 221 -1.03 18.99 -24.49
N ASP A 222 -0.36 18.19 -25.32
CA ASP A 222 1.09 18.16 -25.54
C ASP A 222 1.61 19.27 -26.48
N VAL A 223 0.73 20.10 -27.04
CA VAL A 223 1.10 21.29 -27.82
C VAL A 223 1.54 22.40 -26.87
N HIS A 224 2.79 22.86 -27.04
CA HIS A 224 3.30 24.02 -26.31
C HIS A 224 2.58 25.28 -26.79
N HIS A 225 1.93 26.00 -25.89
CA HIS A 225 1.16 27.20 -26.21
C HIS A 225 1.45 28.39 -25.29
N GLU A 226 1.45 29.59 -25.89
CA GLU A 226 1.62 30.87 -25.20
C GLU A 226 0.52 31.85 -25.62
N VAL A 227 0.13 32.76 -24.73
CA VAL A 227 -0.83 33.84 -25.02
C VAL A 227 -0.08 35.17 -24.96
N LEU A 228 0.19 35.74 -26.14
CA LEU A 228 0.95 36.99 -26.27
C LEU A 228 0.19 38.17 -25.63
N PRO A 229 0.89 39.18 -25.08
CA PRO A 229 0.25 40.28 -24.34
C PRO A 229 -0.89 40.99 -25.08
N VAL A 230 -2.01 41.22 -24.39
CA VAL A 230 -3.08 42.12 -24.86
C VAL A 230 -2.60 43.56 -24.72
N THR A 231 -2.54 44.30 -25.85
CA THR A 231 -2.05 45.68 -25.90
C THR A 231 -3.14 46.73 -25.68
N SER A 232 -4.39 46.38 -25.93
CA SER A 232 -5.56 47.24 -25.73
C SER A 232 -6.87 46.43 -25.65
N GLY A 233 -7.85 46.97 -24.92
CA GLY A 233 -9.18 46.35 -24.75
C GLY A 233 -9.15 45.10 -23.87
N TYR A 234 -10.14 44.22 -24.06
CA TYR A 234 -10.33 43.01 -23.25
C TYR A 234 -10.57 41.79 -24.15
N ARG A 235 -9.76 40.74 -24.05
CA ARG A 235 -9.99 39.46 -24.76
C ARG A 235 -10.75 38.52 -23.84
N TRP A 236 -11.90 38.01 -24.30
CA TRP A 236 -12.84 37.23 -23.50
C TRP A 236 -13.05 35.85 -24.11
N VAL A 237 -12.81 34.79 -23.33
CA VAL A 237 -12.87 33.41 -23.83
C VAL A 237 -13.51 32.44 -22.82
N LEU A 238 -14.01 31.32 -23.33
CA LEU A 238 -14.44 30.14 -22.60
C LEU A 238 -13.50 28.98 -22.93
N THR A 239 -12.93 28.33 -21.92
CA THR A 239 -12.02 27.19 -22.06
C THR A 239 -12.75 25.90 -21.72
N TYR A 240 -12.60 24.89 -22.58
CA TYR A 240 -13.17 23.55 -22.46
C TYR A 240 -12.08 22.49 -22.51
N ASN A 241 -12.19 21.47 -21.65
CA ASN A 241 -11.39 20.27 -21.73
C ASN A 241 -11.99 19.37 -22.83
N LEU A 242 -11.17 18.92 -23.78
CA LEU A 242 -11.58 17.96 -24.80
C LEU A 242 -11.21 16.54 -24.37
N ALA A 243 -12.20 15.63 -24.34
CA ALA A 243 -12.02 14.27 -23.89
C ALA A 243 -12.71 13.22 -24.77
N ILE A 244 -12.16 12.00 -24.79
CA ILE A 244 -12.68 10.85 -25.53
C ILE A 244 -13.59 10.00 -24.64
N ASP A 245 -14.65 9.42 -25.21
CA ASP A 245 -15.42 8.35 -24.57
C ASP A 245 -14.70 7.00 -24.77
N GLN A 246 -14.20 6.42 -23.68
CA GLN A 246 -13.44 5.17 -23.68
C GLN A 246 -14.31 3.91 -23.95
N SER A 247 -15.64 4.03 -23.89
CA SER A 247 -16.59 2.91 -23.98
C SER A 247 -16.96 2.50 -25.42
N LEU A 248 -16.78 3.40 -26.40
CA LEU A 248 -17.29 3.22 -27.76
C LEU A 248 -16.31 2.47 -28.69
N PRO A 249 -16.78 1.49 -29.50
CA PRO A 249 -15.96 0.87 -30.55
C PRO A 249 -15.61 1.86 -31.67
N ARG A 250 -14.34 1.86 -32.13
CA ARG A 250 -13.89 2.60 -33.32
C ARG A 250 -13.84 1.71 -34.57
N PRO A 251 -14.24 2.20 -35.76
CA PRO A 251 -13.83 1.60 -37.04
C PRO A 251 -12.31 1.70 -37.24
N SER A 252 -11.75 0.80 -38.04
CA SER A 252 -10.33 0.82 -38.44
C SER A 252 -10.11 1.68 -39.68
N ALA A 253 -9.09 2.55 -39.66
CA ALA A 253 -8.53 3.10 -40.89
C ALA A 253 -7.86 1.96 -41.69
N ALA A 254 -8.46 1.57 -42.82
CA ALA A 254 -7.96 0.48 -43.65
C ALA A 254 -6.97 1.02 -44.69
N LEU A 255 -5.67 1.06 -44.35
CA LEU A 255 -4.62 1.22 -45.37
C LEU A 255 -4.68 0.05 -46.36
N LYS A 256 -4.31 0.30 -47.63
CA LYS A 256 -4.35 -0.75 -48.64
C LYS A 256 -3.20 -1.72 -48.39
N ARG A 257 -3.47 -3.03 -48.49
CA ARG A 257 -2.45 -4.09 -48.34
C ARG A 257 -1.22 -3.92 -49.26
N SER A 258 -1.34 -3.14 -50.35
CA SER A 258 -0.24 -2.75 -51.22
C SER A 258 0.75 -1.78 -50.58
N GLU A 259 0.26 -0.83 -49.78
CA GLU A 259 1.05 0.26 -49.17
C GLU A 259 1.92 -0.26 -48.01
N LEU A 260 1.46 -1.30 -47.30
CA LEU A 260 2.19 -1.93 -46.18
C LEU A 260 3.25 -2.97 -46.60
N ARG A 261 3.43 -3.22 -47.90
CA ARG A 261 4.40 -4.22 -48.41
C ARG A 261 5.85 -3.95 -47.96
N PRO A 262 6.39 -2.70 -48.01
CA PRO A 262 7.75 -2.42 -47.55
C PRO A 262 7.92 -2.68 -46.05
N LEU A 263 6.95 -2.23 -45.23
CA LEU A 263 6.96 -2.42 -43.77
C LEU A 263 6.97 -3.92 -43.40
N ARG A 264 6.09 -4.72 -44.01
CA ARG A 264 6.06 -6.18 -43.81
C ARG A 264 7.33 -6.88 -44.32
N HIS A 265 7.96 -6.37 -45.39
CA HIS A 265 9.23 -6.90 -45.86
C HIS A 265 10.38 -6.58 -44.90
N CYS A 266 10.47 -5.35 -44.39
CA CYS A 266 11.49 -4.94 -43.42
C CYS A 266 11.45 -5.81 -42.16
N ILE A 267 10.25 -5.98 -41.57
CA ILE A 267 10.03 -6.82 -40.38
C ILE A 267 10.38 -8.29 -40.67
N ARG A 268 10.00 -8.84 -41.84
CA ARG A 268 10.40 -10.20 -42.25
C ARG A 268 11.92 -10.36 -42.37
N ARG A 269 12.65 -9.34 -42.86
CA ARG A 269 14.13 -9.35 -42.98
C ARG A 269 14.83 -9.37 -41.62
N TRP A 270 14.28 -8.67 -40.63
CA TRP A 270 14.76 -8.68 -39.24
C TRP A 270 14.57 -10.04 -38.56
N LEU A 271 13.38 -10.63 -38.71
CA LEU A 271 13.05 -11.97 -38.22
C LEU A 271 13.86 -13.09 -38.91
N ALA A 272 14.31 -12.87 -40.14
CA ALA A 272 15.14 -13.83 -40.88
C ALA A 272 16.62 -13.85 -40.44
N ARG A 273 17.06 -12.94 -39.56
CA ARG A 273 18.37 -13.03 -38.89
C ARG A 273 18.29 -14.00 -37.71
N ASP A 274 19.32 -14.81 -37.52
CA ASP A 274 19.44 -15.73 -36.38
C ASP A 274 19.40 -14.93 -35.05
N PRO A 275 18.60 -15.34 -34.05
CA PRO A 275 18.41 -14.57 -32.82
C PRO A 275 19.70 -14.27 -32.06
N SER A 276 20.66 -15.19 -32.05
CA SER A 276 21.96 -15.01 -31.37
C SER A 276 22.90 -14.01 -32.06
N SER A 277 22.60 -13.69 -33.33
CA SER A 277 23.34 -12.72 -34.16
C SER A 277 22.62 -11.37 -34.34
N ARG A 278 21.45 -11.21 -33.71
CA ARG A 278 20.54 -10.09 -33.97
C ARG A 278 20.89 -8.89 -33.08
N GLU A 279 21.54 -7.89 -33.70
CA GLU A 279 21.97 -6.63 -33.08
C GLU A 279 20.88 -5.95 -32.21
N ASN A 280 19.63 -6.02 -32.65
CA ASN A 280 18.44 -5.58 -31.91
C ASN A 280 17.46 -6.75 -31.68
N PRO A 281 17.45 -7.40 -30.50
CA PRO A 281 16.53 -8.51 -30.21
C PRO A 281 15.05 -8.07 -30.16
N PHE A 282 14.82 -6.82 -29.74
CA PHE A 282 13.54 -6.12 -29.70
C PHE A 282 13.78 -4.66 -30.13
N VAL A 283 12.73 -3.95 -30.57
CA VAL A 283 12.85 -2.55 -31.02
C VAL A 283 11.71 -1.69 -30.45
N TYR A 284 12.06 -0.48 -30.03
CA TYR A 284 11.16 0.53 -29.48
C TYR A 284 11.06 1.70 -30.47
N HIS A 285 9.94 1.79 -31.19
CA HIS A 285 9.67 2.99 -32.00
C HIS A 285 8.96 4.03 -31.15
N VAL A 286 9.53 5.24 -31.10
CA VAL A 286 8.96 6.39 -30.39
C VAL A 286 7.66 6.83 -31.06
N LEU A 287 6.74 7.37 -30.27
CA LEU A 287 5.44 7.91 -30.71
C LEU A 287 5.46 9.45 -30.61
N ASP A 288 4.80 10.13 -31.55
CA ASP A 288 4.86 11.59 -31.70
C ASP A 288 4.18 12.33 -30.54
N HIS A 289 3.17 11.71 -29.94
CA HIS A 289 2.40 12.29 -28.84
C HIS A 289 2.84 11.80 -27.46
N GLU A 290 2.53 12.64 -26.46
CA GLU A 290 2.73 12.28 -25.07
C GLU A 290 1.61 11.37 -24.55
N TYR A 291 1.94 10.41 -23.70
CA TYR A 291 0.99 9.52 -23.03
C TYR A 291 1.33 9.40 -21.54
N THR A 292 0.30 9.21 -20.70
CA THR A 292 0.45 8.96 -19.25
C THR A 292 0.39 7.48 -18.95
N GLU A 293 0.86 7.06 -17.76
CA GLU A 293 0.92 5.64 -17.39
C GLU A 293 -0.43 4.94 -17.51
N ASP A 294 -1.53 5.61 -17.18
CA ASP A 294 -2.89 5.06 -17.27
C ASP A 294 -3.59 5.28 -18.62
N ASN A 295 -3.09 6.18 -19.46
CA ASN A 295 -3.72 6.58 -20.72
C ASN A 295 -2.91 6.12 -21.95
N ILE A 296 -2.07 5.08 -21.83
CA ILE A 296 -1.41 4.42 -22.96
C ILE A 296 -2.08 3.09 -23.31
N SER A 297 -2.82 3.09 -24.43
CA SER A 297 -3.47 1.91 -25.03
C SER A 297 -3.77 2.17 -26.51
N TYR A 298 -4.04 1.14 -27.32
CA TYR A 298 -4.38 1.32 -28.74
C TYR A 298 -5.61 2.22 -28.98
N ARG A 299 -6.51 2.34 -27.99
CA ARG A 299 -7.69 3.23 -28.06
C ARG A 299 -7.36 4.67 -27.69
N ALA A 300 -6.31 4.91 -26.92
CA ALA A 300 -5.89 6.24 -26.48
C ALA A 300 -4.95 6.94 -27.48
N LEU A 301 -4.33 6.19 -28.40
CA LEU A 301 -3.45 6.74 -29.43
C LEU A 301 -4.10 7.89 -30.21
N LYS A 302 -3.34 8.97 -30.36
CA LYS A 302 -3.65 10.25 -31.02
C LYS A 302 -3.01 10.31 -32.41
N GLY A 303 -3.37 11.32 -33.20
CA GLY A 303 -2.62 11.78 -34.39
C GLY A 303 -2.05 10.67 -35.31
N PRO A 304 -0.77 10.78 -35.74
CA PRO A 304 -0.10 9.76 -36.55
C PRO A 304 0.06 8.40 -35.85
N ASP A 305 0.21 8.37 -34.53
CA ASP A 305 0.52 7.15 -33.76
C ASP A 305 -0.51 6.05 -33.98
N ILE A 306 -1.81 6.39 -34.01
CA ILE A 306 -2.85 5.38 -34.25
C ILE A 306 -2.76 4.80 -35.66
N ALA A 307 -2.32 5.58 -36.64
CA ALA A 307 -2.11 5.11 -38.02
C ALA A 307 -0.85 4.25 -38.13
N ARG A 308 0.28 4.67 -37.53
CA ARG A 308 1.53 3.90 -37.49
C ARG A 308 1.37 2.57 -36.75
N VAL A 309 0.73 2.56 -35.58
CA VAL A 309 0.48 1.33 -34.81
C VAL A 309 -0.59 0.45 -35.48
N ALA A 310 -1.59 1.02 -36.18
CA ALA A 310 -2.51 0.22 -37.01
C ALA A 310 -1.76 -0.46 -38.17
N ALA A 311 -0.90 0.28 -38.87
CA ALA A 311 -0.07 -0.22 -39.95
C ALA A 311 0.90 -1.31 -39.48
N LEU A 312 1.55 -1.13 -38.32
CA LEU A 312 2.39 -2.15 -37.68
C LEU A 312 1.60 -3.43 -37.38
N ARG A 313 0.42 -3.31 -36.74
CA ARG A 313 -0.44 -4.46 -36.43
C ARG A 313 -0.87 -5.24 -37.68
N GLN A 314 -1.16 -4.53 -38.77
CA GLN A 314 -1.54 -5.15 -40.05
C GLN A 314 -0.33 -5.72 -40.80
N ALA A 315 0.84 -5.07 -40.72
CA ALA A 315 2.09 -5.55 -41.31
C ALA A 315 2.65 -6.78 -40.57
N CYS A 316 2.41 -6.90 -39.26
CA CYS A 316 2.73 -8.08 -38.44
C CYS A 316 1.70 -9.21 -38.52
N GLU A 317 0.58 -9.07 -39.24
CA GLU A 317 -0.49 -10.09 -39.30
C GLU A 317 0.06 -11.45 -39.78
N GLY A 318 0.07 -12.46 -38.91
CA GLY A 318 0.64 -13.79 -39.21
C GLY A 318 2.17 -13.85 -39.26
N LEU A 319 2.89 -12.89 -38.66
CA LEU A 319 4.32 -12.99 -38.34
C LEU A 319 4.50 -13.34 -36.85
N PRO A 320 5.64 -13.95 -36.44
CA PRO A 320 5.91 -14.25 -35.04
C PRO A 320 6.40 -13.01 -34.25
N VAL A 321 5.57 -11.96 -34.17
CA VAL A 321 5.86 -10.70 -33.47
C VAL A 321 4.72 -10.30 -32.55
N THR A 322 5.05 -10.15 -31.27
CA THR A 322 4.22 -9.50 -30.26
C THR A 322 4.42 -7.99 -30.31
N ILE A 323 3.33 -7.22 -30.17
CA ILE A 323 3.36 -5.75 -30.12
C ILE A 323 2.82 -5.31 -28.76
N PHE A 324 3.63 -4.53 -28.03
CA PHE A 324 3.23 -3.84 -26.80
C PHE A 324 3.32 -2.32 -26.98
N LEU A 325 2.68 -1.58 -26.08
CA LEU A 325 2.89 -0.15 -25.91
C LEU A 325 3.64 0.08 -24.60
N ALA A 326 4.55 1.04 -24.55
CA ALA A 326 5.33 1.35 -23.38
C ALA A 326 5.49 2.85 -23.18
N LEU A 327 5.76 3.27 -21.95
CA LEU A 327 6.38 4.56 -21.71
C LEU A 327 7.89 4.37 -21.61
N LEU A 328 8.60 5.02 -22.51
CA LEU A 328 10.04 5.13 -22.50
C LEU A 328 10.42 6.33 -21.64
N GLU A 329 11.33 6.11 -20.70
CA GLU A 329 11.85 7.11 -19.77
C GLU A 329 13.36 7.20 -19.92
N LYS A 330 13.86 8.41 -20.14
CA LYS A 330 15.29 8.77 -20.12
C LYS A 330 15.57 9.47 -18.79
N GLU A 331 16.65 9.11 -18.13
CA GLU A 331 17.17 9.73 -16.91
C GLU A 331 18.55 10.31 -17.21
N ASP A 332 18.69 11.63 -17.20
CA ASP A 332 19.99 12.30 -17.29
C ASP A 332 20.40 12.81 -15.90
N ARG A 333 21.64 12.53 -15.49
CA ARG A 333 22.25 13.03 -14.26
C ARG A 333 23.42 13.93 -14.61
N GLY A 334 23.48 15.13 -14.04
CA GLY A 334 24.52 16.09 -14.39
C GLY A 334 24.85 17.11 -13.31
N ASN A 335 25.91 17.87 -13.58
CA ASN A 335 26.27 19.05 -12.81
C ASN A 335 25.40 20.24 -13.24
N VAL A 336 25.09 21.13 -12.29
CA VAL A 336 24.26 22.33 -12.50
C VAL A 336 25.12 23.60 -12.42
N GLU A 337 24.81 24.65 -13.19
CA GLU A 337 25.51 25.95 -13.07
C GLU A 337 25.30 26.54 -11.66
N PHE A 338 26.39 26.94 -11.01
CA PHE A 338 26.35 27.44 -9.63
C PHE A 338 25.73 28.84 -9.54
N ASP A 339 24.48 28.94 -9.08
CA ASP A 339 23.87 30.22 -8.69
C ASP A 339 24.42 30.68 -7.32
N PRO A 340 24.97 31.91 -7.19
CA PRO A 340 25.29 32.53 -5.90
C PRO A 340 24.15 32.60 -4.87
N SER A 341 22.88 32.39 -5.25
CA SER A 341 21.72 32.34 -4.34
C SER A 341 21.81 31.18 -3.32
N ASP A 342 22.28 30.00 -3.74
CA ASP A 342 22.37 28.76 -2.94
C ASP A 342 23.14 28.93 -1.61
N LEU A 343 24.08 29.88 -1.58
CA LEU A 343 24.89 30.17 -0.40
C LEU A 343 24.07 30.65 0.82
N GLN A 344 22.81 31.06 0.64
CA GLN A 344 21.97 31.58 1.73
C GLN A 344 21.43 30.48 2.66
N TYR A 345 21.20 29.25 2.17
CA TYR A 345 20.60 28.18 2.96
C TYR A 345 21.48 27.69 4.13
N ASN A 346 22.81 27.81 4.01
CA ASN A 346 23.75 27.19 4.96
C ASN A 346 24.02 27.96 6.27
N TYR A 347 23.29 29.05 6.56
CA TYR A 347 23.60 29.93 7.72
C TYR A 347 22.46 30.26 8.70
N ARG A 348 21.25 29.66 8.58
CA ARG A 348 20.07 30.09 9.38
C ARG A 348 19.28 29.03 10.15
N GLY A 349 19.84 27.86 10.43
CA GLY A 349 19.17 26.80 11.22
C GLY A 349 18.95 27.12 12.72
N ALA A 350 18.06 28.07 13.05
CA ALA A 350 17.71 28.41 14.44
C ALA A 350 16.32 29.08 14.69
N THR A 351 15.42 29.18 13.71
CA THR A 351 13.98 29.51 13.91
C THR A 351 13.17 28.88 12.79
N GLY A 352 12.05 28.24 13.12
CA GLY A 352 11.19 27.58 12.15
C GLY A 352 9.96 28.39 11.79
N GLU A 353 9.93 28.87 10.55
CA GLU A 353 8.76 29.24 9.75
C GLU A 353 9.16 28.84 8.31
N TYR A 354 8.27 28.14 7.60
CA TYR A 354 8.51 27.64 6.24
C TYR A 354 7.90 28.62 5.25
N ASP A 355 8.74 29.35 4.54
CA ASP A 355 8.43 29.95 3.23
C ASP A 355 9.42 29.29 2.25
N ASP A 356 9.00 28.19 1.64
CA ASP A 356 9.80 27.47 0.64
C ASP A 356 9.69 28.22 -0.72
N GLU A 357 10.33 29.38 -0.80
CA GLU A 357 10.60 30.12 -2.05
C GLU A 357 11.67 29.36 -2.87
N ASP A 358 11.29 28.18 -3.35
CA ASP A 358 11.95 27.44 -4.43
C ASP A 358 11.38 27.92 -5.78
N ASP A 359 12.23 28.16 -6.78
CA ASP A 359 11.84 28.76 -8.05
C ASP A 359 11.35 27.72 -9.08
N GLY A 360 10.51 28.14 -10.03
CA GLY A 360 9.68 27.24 -10.83
C GLY A 360 10.29 26.70 -12.13
N GLU A 361 11.62 26.62 -12.23
CA GLU A 361 12.34 26.38 -13.48
C GLU A 361 13.40 25.28 -13.28
N PHE A 362 13.35 24.21 -14.10
CA PHE A 362 14.27 23.06 -13.98
C PHE A 362 15.72 23.49 -14.18
N HIS A 363 16.63 22.92 -13.38
CA HIS A 363 18.03 23.32 -13.36
C HIS A 363 18.74 22.94 -14.66
N TYR A 364 19.41 23.88 -15.32
CA TYR A 364 20.15 23.57 -16.54
C TYR A 364 21.36 22.68 -16.22
N LEU A 365 21.45 21.52 -16.90
CA LEU A 365 22.59 20.61 -16.78
C LEU A 365 23.76 21.12 -17.63
N ASP A 366 24.77 21.69 -16.99
CA ASP A 366 26.03 22.14 -17.61
C ASP A 366 26.79 20.98 -18.26
N GLU A 367 26.79 19.83 -17.60
CA GLU A 367 27.46 18.60 -18.04
C GLU A 367 26.64 17.38 -17.57
N VAL A 368 26.07 16.64 -18.52
CA VAL A 368 25.45 15.33 -18.25
C VAL A 368 26.57 14.30 -18.07
N LEU A 369 26.59 13.65 -16.90
CA LEU A 369 27.59 12.69 -16.47
C LEU A 369 27.17 11.23 -16.71
N GLU A 370 25.88 10.96 -16.63
CA GLU A 370 25.27 9.63 -16.76
C GLU A 370 23.89 9.76 -17.40
N THR A 371 23.60 8.89 -18.39
CA THR A 371 22.30 8.81 -19.07
C THR A 371 21.81 7.36 -19.04
N ASP A 372 20.64 7.14 -18.45
CA ASP A 372 19.96 5.84 -18.38
C ASP A 372 18.67 5.85 -19.23
N TYR A 373 18.32 4.70 -19.82
CA TYR A 373 17.04 4.49 -20.50
C TYR A 373 16.28 3.31 -19.91
N ARG A 374 14.97 3.45 -19.70
CA ARG A 374 14.11 2.38 -19.18
C ARG A 374 12.68 2.43 -19.69
N LEU A 375 12.01 1.28 -19.68
CA LEU A 375 10.56 1.19 -19.85
C LEU A 375 9.91 1.38 -18.47
N LYS A 376 9.30 2.54 -18.24
CA LYS A 376 8.63 2.85 -16.97
C LYS A 376 7.43 1.93 -16.74
N THR A 377 6.62 1.74 -17.80
CA THR A 377 5.52 0.78 -17.85
C THR A 377 5.43 0.15 -19.24
N VAL A 378 5.01 -1.12 -19.30
CA VAL A 378 4.70 -1.85 -20.55
C VAL A 378 3.28 -2.38 -20.45
N ARG A 379 2.46 -2.10 -21.45
CA ARG A 379 1.04 -2.50 -21.53
C ARG A 379 0.74 -3.21 -22.85
N ASP A 380 -0.25 -4.10 -22.83
CA ASP A 380 -0.79 -4.67 -24.06
C ASP A 380 -1.60 -3.62 -24.85
N LEU A 381 -2.00 -3.99 -26.07
CA LEU A 381 -2.81 -3.11 -26.94
C LEU A 381 -4.21 -2.79 -26.35
N GLN A 382 -4.62 -3.44 -25.26
CA GLN A 382 -5.86 -3.16 -24.54
C GLN A 382 -5.64 -2.25 -23.31
N GLY A 383 -4.39 -1.91 -22.97
CA GLY A 383 -4.03 -1.09 -21.82
C GLY A 383 -3.81 -1.88 -20.52
N LYS A 384 -3.73 -3.21 -20.56
CA LYS A 384 -3.42 -4.04 -19.40
C LYS A 384 -1.90 -4.08 -19.17
N VAL A 385 -1.46 -3.94 -17.92
CA VAL A 385 -0.05 -4.03 -17.55
C VAL A 385 0.52 -5.42 -17.90
N VAL A 386 1.69 -5.41 -18.54
CA VAL A 386 2.53 -6.55 -18.87
C VAL A 386 3.76 -6.57 -17.96
N ALA A 387 4.44 -5.42 -17.85
CA ALA A 387 5.66 -5.25 -17.08
C ALA A 387 5.85 -3.75 -16.72
N GLY A 388 6.93 -3.42 -16.02
CA GLY A 388 7.32 -2.05 -15.69
C GLY A 388 8.63 -2.01 -14.92
N GLN A 389 9.33 -0.88 -15.00
CA GLN A 389 10.70 -0.67 -14.52
C GLN A 389 11.69 -1.72 -15.05
N MET A 390 12.06 -1.55 -16.33
CA MET A 390 12.98 -2.41 -17.07
C MET A 390 14.03 -1.53 -17.73
N ALA A 391 15.31 -1.65 -17.37
CA ALA A 391 16.37 -0.92 -18.06
C ALA A 391 16.51 -1.43 -19.51
N ILE A 392 16.82 -0.53 -20.44
CA ILE A 392 17.02 -0.86 -21.85
C ILE A 392 18.30 -0.25 -22.40
N ASP A 393 18.79 -0.86 -23.47
CA ASP A 393 19.94 -0.41 -24.24
C ASP A 393 19.44 0.48 -25.41
N ASP A 394 20.02 1.69 -25.53
CA ASP A 394 19.53 2.80 -26.35
C ASP A 394 19.52 2.50 -27.85
N LYS A 395 20.43 1.64 -28.32
CA LYS A 395 20.50 1.18 -29.73
C LYS A 395 19.22 0.50 -30.22
N ASN A 396 18.31 0.12 -29.32
CA ASN A 396 17.02 -0.49 -29.63
C ASN A 396 15.89 0.53 -29.80
N ILE A 397 16.12 1.80 -29.45
CA ILE A 397 15.21 2.92 -29.71
C ILE A 397 15.41 3.33 -31.17
N THR A 398 14.34 3.52 -31.96
CA THR A 398 14.49 3.92 -33.37
C THR A 398 15.00 5.34 -33.53
N ASP A 399 14.63 6.23 -32.61
CA ASP A 399 15.04 7.62 -32.53
C ASP A 399 15.41 7.99 -31.09
N PRO A 400 16.69 7.90 -30.70
CA PRO A 400 17.17 8.40 -29.41
C PRO A 400 17.17 9.94 -29.31
N CYS A 401 17.22 10.64 -30.45
CA CYS A 401 17.27 12.11 -30.52
C CYS A 401 15.91 12.76 -30.22
N ALA A 402 14.82 12.01 -30.23
CA ALA A 402 13.48 12.46 -29.85
C ALA A 402 13.39 13.07 -28.43
N PHE A 403 14.41 12.88 -27.58
CA PHE A 403 14.53 13.49 -26.26
C PHE A 403 15.19 14.88 -26.24
N GLU A 404 15.87 15.31 -27.30
CA GLU A 404 16.74 16.52 -27.29
C GLU A 404 15.97 17.85 -27.21
N ASP A 405 14.78 17.94 -27.82
CA ASP A 405 13.94 19.15 -27.85
C ASP A 405 12.88 19.19 -26.71
N MET A 406 12.95 18.29 -25.72
CA MET A 406 11.96 18.18 -24.64
C MET A 406 12.40 18.85 -23.33
N SER A 407 11.44 19.32 -22.55
CA SER A 407 11.65 19.68 -21.14
C SER A 407 11.56 18.44 -20.22
N PRO A 408 12.26 18.44 -19.06
CA PRO A 408 12.04 17.43 -18.02
C PRO A 408 10.58 17.35 -17.57
N ARG A 409 10.19 16.17 -17.06
CA ARG A 409 8.90 15.91 -16.41
C ARG A 409 8.94 16.01 -14.90
N GLU A 410 10.13 15.81 -14.35
CA GLU A 410 10.42 15.55 -12.95
C GLU A 410 11.93 15.77 -12.78
N GLU A 411 12.35 16.31 -11.65
CA GLU A 411 13.74 16.60 -11.31
C GLU A 411 13.97 16.33 -9.82
N ASP A 412 15.17 15.87 -9.48
CA ASP A 412 15.66 15.76 -8.10
C ASP A 412 16.99 16.52 -8.01
N TYR A 413 17.05 17.54 -7.15
CA TYR A 413 18.15 18.50 -7.06
C TYR A 413 18.93 18.34 -5.74
N GLU A 414 20.19 17.91 -5.82
CA GLU A 414 21.12 17.91 -4.69
C GLU A 414 21.98 19.17 -4.71
N GLY A 415 21.55 20.18 -3.96
CA GLY A 415 22.31 21.42 -3.72
C GLY A 415 23.65 21.18 -2.97
N TYR A 416 24.50 22.22 -2.95
CA TYR A 416 25.94 22.15 -2.64
C TYR A 416 26.37 21.28 -1.42
N MET A 417 26.83 20.05 -1.68
CA MET A 417 27.29 19.06 -0.66
C MET A 417 28.73 19.27 -0.17
N GLY A 418 29.23 20.51 -0.18
CA GLY A 418 30.48 20.92 0.50
C GLY A 418 31.77 20.70 -0.29
N ASN A 419 32.03 19.45 -0.70
CA ASN A 419 33.20 19.05 -1.52
C ASN A 419 32.81 18.68 -2.98
N TYR A 420 31.52 18.59 -3.26
CA TYR A 420 30.94 18.34 -4.58
C TYR A 420 30.07 19.55 -4.94
N GLY A 421 29.97 19.85 -6.25
CA GLY A 421 29.08 20.89 -6.75
C GLY A 421 27.60 20.48 -6.65
N PRO A 422 26.66 21.38 -7.01
CA PRO A 422 25.26 21.03 -7.13
C PRO A 422 25.05 20.06 -8.30
N GLN A 423 24.14 19.11 -8.14
CA GLN A 423 23.81 18.11 -9.16
C GLN A 423 22.29 17.95 -9.29
N ALA A 424 21.80 17.69 -10.49
CA ALA A 424 20.41 17.37 -10.74
C ALA A 424 20.26 16.05 -11.52
N THR A 425 19.17 15.34 -11.23
CA THR A 425 18.68 14.20 -12.01
C THR A 425 17.38 14.61 -12.68
N GLN A 426 17.30 14.49 -14.01
CA GLN A 426 16.15 14.90 -14.82
C GLN A 426 15.53 13.72 -15.56
N TRP A 427 14.21 13.59 -15.49
CA TRP A 427 13.47 12.51 -16.16
C TRP A 427 12.62 13.02 -17.32
N TYR A 428 12.81 12.42 -18.49
CA TYR A 428 12.09 12.72 -19.72
C TYR A 428 11.24 11.51 -20.13
N ARG A 429 10.03 11.71 -20.68
CA ARG A 429 9.05 10.63 -20.91
C ARG A 429 8.35 10.72 -22.26
N LEU A 430 8.42 9.65 -23.04
CA LEU A 430 7.76 9.50 -24.35
C LEU A 430 6.91 8.23 -24.43
N GLY A 431 5.93 8.23 -25.34
CA GLY A 431 5.26 7.01 -25.76
C GLY A 431 6.16 6.18 -26.68
N ALA A 432 6.05 4.86 -26.61
CA ALA A 432 6.71 3.95 -27.53
C ALA A 432 5.80 2.77 -27.91
N VAL A 433 5.98 2.25 -29.12
CA VAL A 433 5.50 0.94 -29.54
C VAL A 433 6.67 -0.04 -29.60
N ALA A 434 6.58 -1.12 -28.84
CA ALA A 434 7.60 -2.15 -28.75
C ALA A 434 7.25 -3.32 -29.69
N LEU A 435 8.20 -3.73 -30.53
CA LEU A 435 8.14 -4.95 -31.34
C LEU A 435 9.04 -6.01 -30.72
N ILE A 436 8.47 -7.17 -30.40
CA ILE A 436 9.18 -8.28 -29.75
C ILE A 436 8.94 -9.57 -30.56
N PRO A 437 9.97 -10.18 -31.16
CA PRO A 437 9.87 -11.51 -31.77
C PRO A 437 9.45 -12.54 -30.72
N HIS A 438 8.58 -13.50 -31.05
CA HIS A 438 8.07 -14.47 -30.06
C HIS A 438 9.18 -15.22 -29.31
N GLU A 439 10.29 -15.52 -30.00
CA GLU A 439 11.48 -16.20 -29.47
C GLU A 439 12.26 -15.36 -28.44
N SER A 440 12.18 -14.03 -28.51
CA SER A 440 12.84 -13.08 -27.60
C SER A 440 11.88 -12.52 -26.54
N LEU A 441 10.68 -13.09 -26.40
CA LEU A 441 9.67 -12.61 -25.45
C LEU A 441 10.09 -12.84 -23.99
N VAL A 442 10.77 -13.94 -23.69
CA VAL A 442 11.28 -14.24 -22.34
C VAL A 442 12.43 -13.31 -21.99
N ASP A 443 13.39 -13.13 -22.91
CA ASP A 443 14.51 -12.18 -22.74
C ASP A 443 13.99 -10.75 -22.52
N PHE A 444 13.03 -10.32 -23.34
CA PHE A 444 12.37 -9.02 -23.19
C PHE A 444 11.75 -8.87 -21.80
N LEU A 445 10.99 -9.86 -21.32
CA LEU A 445 10.30 -9.84 -20.02
C LEU A 445 11.21 -10.06 -18.80
N THR A 446 12.51 -10.35 -19.01
CA THR A 446 13.51 -10.56 -17.94
C THR A 446 14.65 -9.55 -17.92
N GLN A 447 14.60 -8.53 -18.80
CA GLN A 447 15.51 -7.36 -18.79
C GLN A 447 15.70 -6.82 -17.37
N SER A 448 16.97 -6.65 -16.98
CA SER A 448 17.35 -6.41 -15.59
C SER A 448 17.15 -4.97 -15.14
N ASP A 449 16.80 -4.83 -13.86
CA ASP A 449 16.73 -3.56 -13.11
C ASP A 449 18.16 -3.12 -12.72
N SER A 450 19.02 -2.90 -13.72
CA SER A 450 20.49 -2.95 -13.59
C SER A 450 21.24 -1.65 -13.89
N SER A 451 20.88 -0.56 -13.21
CA SER A 451 21.65 0.69 -13.18
C SER A 451 21.79 1.30 -11.78
N TYR A 452 22.03 0.46 -10.75
CA TYR A 452 22.30 0.94 -9.40
C TYR A 452 23.53 0.32 -8.73
N TYR A 453 24.33 1.18 -8.08
CA TYR A 453 25.46 0.79 -7.25
C TYR A 453 24.99 -0.02 -6.03
N GLY A 454 25.11 -1.34 -6.14
CA GLY A 454 24.55 -2.30 -5.18
C GLY A 454 23.35 -3.03 -5.78
N ALA A 455 23.63 -3.93 -6.72
CA ALA A 455 22.63 -4.72 -7.42
C ALA A 455 21.64 -5.37 -6.45
N THR A 456 20.40 -4.86 -6.41
CA THR A 456 19.32 -5.58 -5.73
C THR A 456 19.09 -6.89 -6.48
N PRO A 457 18.92 -8.02 -5.77
CA PRO A 457 18.76 -9.32 -6.41
C PRO A 457 17.55 -9.28 -7.34
N GLN A 458 17.77 -9.64 -8.62
CA GLN A 458 16.79 -9.61 -9.70
C GLN A 458 15.41 -10.04 -9.20
N LYS A 459 14.46 -9.10 -9.16
CA LYS A 459 13.12 -9.33 -8.60
C LYS A 459 12.40 -10.36 -9.47
N PHE A 460 11.74 -11.34 -8.84
CA PHE A 460 10.97 -12.33 -9.58
C PHE A 460 9.86 -11.65 -10.44
N PRO A 461 9.77 -11.93 -11.77
CA PRO A 461 8.95 -11.15 -12.72
C PRO A 461 7.45 -11.46 -12.61
N GLN A 462 6.84 -11.02 -11.51
CA GLN A 462 5.44 -11.28 -11.15
C GLN A 462 4.44 -10.74 -12.16
N ALA A 463 4.58 -9.49 -12.59
CA ALA A 463 3.68 -8.87 -13.57
C ALA A 463 3.72 -9.61 -14.93
N PRO A 464 4.89 -9.87 -15.55
CA PRO A 464 5.00 -10.70 -16.75
C PRO A 464 4.33 -12.07 -16.64
N ILE A 465 4.61 -12.81 -15.56
CA ILE A 465 4.07 -14.15 -15.33
C ILE A 465 2.56 -14.11 -15.13
N ASN A 466 2.04 -13.16 -14.35
CA ASN A 466 0.60 -12.99 -14.14
C ASN A 466 -0.12 -12.56 -15.44
N TYR A 467 0.50 -11.67 -16.22
CA TYR A 467 0.01 -11.28 -17.54
C TYR A 467 -0.12 -12.50 -18.47
N LEU A 468 0.95 -13.28 -18.64
CA LEU A 468 0.98 -14.46 -19.50
C LEU A 468 0.01 -15.54 -19.03
N ALA A 469 -0.01 -15.86 -17.74
CA ALA A 469 -0.95 -16.83 -17.18
C ALA A 469 -2.42 -16.44 -17.44
N GLN A 470 -2.76 -15.16 -17.32
CA GLN A 470 -4.10 -14.67 -17.64
C GLN A 470 -4.43 -14.69 -19.15
N GLN A 471 -3.43 -14.54 -20.04
CA GLN A 471 -3.64 -14.79 -21.48
C GLN A 471 -3.83 -16.30 -21.75
N CYS A 472 -3.08 -17.16 -21.05
CA CYS A 472 -3.23 -18.61 -21.12
C CYS A 472 -4.59 -19.13 -20.60
N LEU A 473 -5.38 -18.32 -19.88
CA LEU A 473 -6.75 -18.67 -19.48
C LEU A 473 -7.81 -18.40 -20.58
N GLN A 474 -7.46 -17.70 -21.66
CA GLN A 474 -8.38 -17.33 -22.75
C GLN A 474 -8.78 -18.53 -23.63
N PRO A 475 -9.88 -18.46 -24.42
CA PRO A 475 -10.27 -19.53 -25.34
C PRO A 475 -9.23 -19.82 -26.43
N ASN A 476 -8.66 -18.77 -27.04
CA ASN A 476 -7.77 -18.89 -28.21
C ASN A 476 -6.34 -18.48 -27.83
N VAL A 477 -5.66 -19.31 -27.04
CA VAL A 477 -4.28 -19.07 -26.62
C VAL A 477 -3.32 -19.33 -27.78
N GLN A 478 -2.32 -18.47 -27.96
CA GLN A 478 -1.22 -18.70 -28.89
C GLN A 478 -0.11 -19.49 -28.17
N GLU A 479 0.36 -20.56 -28.79
CA GLU A 479 1.27 -21.56 -28.19
C GLU A 479 2.51 -20.94 -27.51
N HIS A 480 3.14 -19.97 -28.15
CA HIS A 480 4.32 -19.26 -27.62
C HIS A 480 4.07 -18.52 -26.29
N LEU A 481 2.82 -18.11 -25.99
CA LEU A 481 2.47 -17.48 -24.71
C LEU A 481 2.44 -18.50 -23.56
N LEU A 482 2.13 -19.76 -23.87
CA LEU A 482 2.26 -20.87 -22.92
C LEU A 482 3.74 -21.19 -22.71
N THR A 483 4.52 -21.32 -23.78
CA THR A 483 5.98 -21.55 -23.72
C THR A 483 6.66 -20.50 -22.85
N ALA A 484 6.46 -19.21 -23.15
CA ALA A 484 7.03 -18.10 -22.38
C ALA A 484 6.55 -18.06 -20.91
N MET A 485 5.36 -18.57 -20.60
CA MET A 485 4.90 -18.71 -19.20
C MET A 485 5.68 -19.82 -18.47
N LEU A 486 5.94 -20.95 -19.13
CA LEU A 486 6.70 -22.07 -18.56
C LEU A 486 8.17 -21.68 -18.34
N ASP A 487 8.81 -21.10 -19.37
CA ASP A 487 10.20 -20.65 -19.34
C ASP A 487 10.49 -19.64 -18.22
N LEU A 488 9.52 -18.80 -17.87
CA LEU A 488 9.62 -17.86 -16.74
C LEU A 488 9.33 -18.49 -15.37
N VAL A 489 8.41 -19.45 -15.30
CA VAL A 489 7.96 -20.03 -14.03
C VAL A 489 8.89 -21.14 -13.55
N GLU A 490 9.29 -22.07 -14.42
CA GLU A 490 10.00 -23.30 -14.03
C GLU A 490 11.37 -23.03 -13.38
N PRO A 491 12.27 -22.21 -13.97
CA PRO A 491 13.52 -21.80 -13.29
C PRO A 491 13.24 -20.99 -12.02
N GLY A 492 12.16 -20.22 -12.03
CA GLY A 492 11.71 -19.38 -10.92
C GLY A 492 11.21 -20.13 -9.69
N LEU A 493 10.87 -21.43 -9.78
CA LEU A 493 10.32 -22.20 -8.64
C LEU A 493 11.27 -22.21 -7.43
N LEU A 494 12.58 -22.37 -7.64
CA LEU A 494 13.57 -22.39 -6.56
C LEU A 494 13.82 -20.99 -5.96
N TYR A 495 13.69 -19.94 -6.78
CA TYR A 495 13.70 -18.56 -6.30
C TYR A 495 12.48 -18.33 -5.40
N MET A 496 11.27 -18.65 -5.87
CA MET A 496 10.03 -18.47 -5.12
C MET A 496 10.00 -19.27 -3.80
N GLU A 497 10.53 -20.50 -3.78
CA GLU A 497 10.61 -21.33 -2.56
C GLU A 497 11.59 -20.75 -1.52
N SER A 498 12.71 -20.15 -1.96
CA SER A 498 13.70 -19.53 -1.07
C SER A 498 13.37 -18.08 -0.68
N ARG A 499 12.56 -17.37 -1.48
CA ARG A 499 12.26 -15.93 -1.36
C ARG A 499 10.75 -15.64 -1.31
N GLU A 500 9.98 -16.51 -0.66
CA GLU A 500 8.52 -16.40 -0.48
C GLU A 500 8.00 -14.98 -0.15
N ALA A 501 8.76 -14.20 0.64
CA ALA A 501 8.37 -12.87 1.11
C ALA A 501 8.43 -11.77 0.04
N GLU A 502 9.02 -12.05 -1.13
CA GLU A 502 9.15 -11.12 -2.26
C GLU A 502 8.01 -11.29 -3.28
N LEU A 503 7.18 -12.34 -3.13
CA LEU A 503 5.91 -12.49 -3.84
C LEU A 503 4.85 -11.60 -3.16
N THR A 504 4.52 -10.48 -3.81
CA THR A 504 3.58 -9.47 -3.33
C THR A 504 2.20 -9.60 -3.98
N ASP A 505 2.14 -10.05 -5.24
CA ASP A 505 0.88 -10.29 -5.95
C ASP A 505 0.36 -11.72 -5.71
N ALA A 506 -0.59 -11.83 -4.79
CA ALA A 506 -1.24 -13.08 -4.43
C ALA A 506 -2.10 -13.71 -5.56
N SER A 507 -2.30 -13.03 -6.71
CA SER A 507 -3.01 -13.57 -7.86
C SER A 507 -2.13 -14.33 -8.86
N VAL A 508 -0.80 -14.17 -8.80
CA VAL A 508 0.18 -14.85 -9.67
C VAL A 508 -0.01 -16.37 -9.63
N LEU A 509 0.17 -16.99 -8.47
CA LEU A 509 0.13 -18.46 -8.34
C LEU A 509 -1.25 -19.07 -8.68
N PRO A 510 -2.39 -18.49 -8.26
CA PRO A 510 -3.71 -18.92 -8.75
C PRO A 510 -3.87 -18.90 -10.27
N ASN A 511 -3.36 -17.87 -10.95
CA ASN A 511 -3.47 -17.76 -12.40
C ASN A 511 -2.55 -18.77 -13.10
N VAL A 512 -1.29 -18.91 -12.65
CA VAL A 512 -0.33 -19.90 -13.17
C VAL A 512 -0.86 -21.33 -13.01
N VAL A 513 -1.34 -21.71 -11.83
CA VAL A 513 -1.90 -23.05 -11.60
C VAL A 513 -3.12 -23.30 -12.47
N ASN A 514 -4.05 -22.35 -12.58
CA ASN A 514 -5.23 -22.53 -13.43
C ASN A 514 -4.90 -22.57 -14.94
N ALA A 515 -3.88 -21.84 -15.39
CA ALA A 515 -3.37 -21.91 -16.75
C ALA A 515 -2.73 -23.28 -17.05
N ALA A 516 -1.84 -23.75 -16.16
CA ALA A 516 -1.20 -25.06 -16.28
C ALA A 516 -2.24 -26.21 -16.28
N LEU A 517 -3.22 -26.19 -15.36
CA LEU A 517 -4.34 -27.14 -15.32
C LEU A 517 -5.21 -27.16 -16.59
N ARG A 518 -5.31 -26.02 -17.30
CA ARG A 518 -6.06 -25.87 -18.55
C ARG A 518 -5.29 -26.47 -19.74
N HIS A 519 -3.98 -26.23 -19.82
CA HIS A 519 -3.12 -26.71 -20.91
C HIS A 519 -2.53 -28.10 -20.71
N ARG A 520 -2.77 -28.70 -19.52
CA ARG A 520 -2.37 -30.06 -19.10
C ARG A 520 -0.94 -30.19 -18.55
N GLU A 521 -0.34 -29.08 -18.16
CA GLU A 521 0.99 -29.01 -17.55
C GLU A 521 0.96 -29.44 -16.07
N TYR A 522 0.58 -30.69 -15.84
CA TYR A 522 0.30 -31.19 -14.50
C TYR A 522 1.56 -31.39 -13.66
N GLN A 523 2.73 -31.64 -14.27
CA GLN A 523 4.00 -31.70 -13.54
C GLN A 523 4.31 -30.36 -12.87
N LEU A 524 4.19 -29.25 -13.61
CA LEU A 524 4.36 -27.91 -13.05
C LEU A 524 3.39 -27.65 -11.89
N VAL A 525 2.14 -28.11 -11.99
CA VAL A 525 1.17 -28.00 -10.89
C VAL A 525 1.59 -28.82 -9.67
N ASP A 526 2.04 -30.06 -9.85
CA ASP A 526 2.52 -30.93 -8.77
C ASP A 526 3.76 -30.31 -8.09
N GLU A 527 4.70 -29.76 -8.87
CA GLU A 527 5.90 -29.07 -8.36
C GLU A 527 5.58 -27.73 -7.66
N ILE A 528 4.64 -26.93 -8.16
CA ILE A 528 4.15 -25.73 -7.48
C ILE A 528 3.52 -26.09 -6.13
N ILE A 529 2.71 -27.16 -6.08
CA ILE A 529 2.13 -27.65 -4.82
C ILE A 529 3.24 -28.13 -3.87
N ALA A 530 4.22 -28.89 -4.36
CA ALA A 530 5.33 -29.41 -3.56
C ALA A 530 6.19 -28.30 -2.92
N LYS A 531 6.64 -27.34 -3.74
CA LYS A 531 7.61 -26.30 -3.38
C LYS A 531 6.97 -25.09 -2.71
N LEU A 532 5.84 -24.60 -3.25
CA LEU A 532 5.27 -23.30 -2.88
C LEU A 532 4.05 -23.41 -1.94
N PHE A 533 3.76 -24.59 -1.39
CA PHE A 533 2.60 -24.84 -0.50
C PHE A 533 2.37 -23.77 0.57
N LYS A 534 3.46 -23.25 1.16
CA LYS A 534 3.44 -22.28 2.27
C LYS A 534 2.81 -20.93 1.91
N ILE A 535 2.79 -20.58 0.62
CA ILE A 535 2.26 -19.33 0.08
C ILE A 535 1.05 -19.52 -0.86
N LEU A 536 0.64 -20.75 -1.17
CA LEU A 536 -0.55 -21.00 -2.00
C LEU A 536 -1.85 -20.59 -1.26
N PRO A 537 -2.62 -19.62 -1.79
CA PRO A 537 -3.88 -19.20 -1.18
C PRO A 537 -4.98 -20.26 -1.35
N SER A 538 -5.96 -20.30 -0.43
CA SER A 538 -6.88 -21.45 -0.34
C SER A 538 -7.92 -21.57 -1.46
N ASN A 539 -8.06 -20.56 -2.31
CA ASN A 539 -8.79 -20.65 -3.58
C ASN A 539 -8.09 -21.57 -4.60
N VAL A 540 -6.77 -21.77 -4.53
CA VAL A 540 -6.04 -22.73 -5.39
C VAL A 540 -6.53 -24.15 -5.13
N PHE A 541 -6.64 -24.56 -3.86
CA PHE A 541 -7.18 -25.88 -3.48
C PHE A 541 -8.66 -26.05 -3.85
N THR A 542 -9.43 -24.95 -3.86
CA THR A 542 -10.82 -24.94 -4.35
C THR A 542 -10.88 -25.14 -5.87
N SER A 543 -9.98 -24.50 -6.62
CA SER A 543 -9.88 -24.63 -8.08
C SER A 543 -9.39 -26.04 -8.48
N LEU A 544 -8.40 -26.58 -7.75
CA LEU A 544 -7.94 -27.97 -7.87
C LEU A 544 -9.09 -28.95 -7.63
N ARG A 545 -9.97 -28.71 -6.64
CA ARG A 545 -11.19 -29.52 -6.46
C ARG A 545 -12.10 -29.49 -7.68
N GLN A 546 -12.41 -28.30 -8.21
CA GLN A 546 -13.29 -28.12 -9.38
C GLN A 546 -12.70 -28.72 -10.67
N TRP A 547 -11.37 -28.75 -10.77
CA TRP A 547 -10.67 -29.44 -11.85
C TRP A 547 -10.72 -30.97 -11.68
N MET A 548 -10.46 -31.48 -10.47
CA MET A 548 -10.39 -32.90 -10.12
C MET A 548 -11.75 -33.60 -10.17
N ILE A 549 -12.77 -33.03 -9.52
CA ILE A 549 -14.11 -33.62 -9.36
C ILE A 549 -15.06 -33.03 -10.41
N LYS A 550 -15.44 -33.83 -11.40
CA LYS A 550 -16.34 -33.46 -12.50
C LYS A 550 -17.40 -34.54 -12.72
N PRO A 551 -18.54 -34.23 -13.37
CA PRO A 551 -19.64 -35.18 -13.61
C PRO A 551 -19.31 -36.19 -14.74
N ASP A 552 -18.13 -36.82 -14.69
CA ASP A 552 -17.65 -37.74 -15.73
C ASP A 552 -17.04 -39.06 -15.22
N GLY A 553 -17.22 -39.36 -13.91
CA GLY A 553 -17.01 -40.68 -13.29
C GLY A 553 -15.77 -40.78 -12.40
N GLU A 554 -15.85 -41.65 -11.38
CA GLU A 554 -14.79 -41.82 -10.37
C GLU A 554 -13.41 -42.12 -10.97
N ASN A 555 -13.34 -43.01 -11.97
CA ASN A 555 -12.07 -43.37 -12.63
C ASN A 555 -11.32 -42.14 -13.18
N LYS A 556 -12.03 -41.13 -13.70
CA LYS A 556 -11.42 -39.90 -14.23
C LYS A 556 -11.08 -38.89 -13.13
N ALA A 557 -11.85 -38.86 -12.05
CA ALA A 557 -11.48 -38.11 -10.85
C ALA A 557 -10.20 -38.67 -10.22
N MET A 558 -10.05 -40.00 -10.17
CA MET A 558 -8.83 -40.68 -9.74
C MET A 558 -7.65 -40.46 -10.70
N GLU A 559 -7.88 -40.49 -12.01
CA GLU A 559 -6.86 -40.16 -13.01
C GLU A 559 -6.32 -38.75 -12.78
N ARG A 560 -7.20 -37.75 -12.61
CA ARG A 560 -6.81 -36.35 -12.32
C ARG A 560 -6.08 -36.24 -10.99
N PHE A 561 -6.62 -36.83 -9.93
CA PHE A 561 -5.98 -36.83 -8.61
C PHE A 561 -4.57 -37.42 -8.65
N SER A 562 -4.34 -38.48 -9.43
CA SER A 562 -3.02 -39.09 -9.59
C SER A 562 -1.95 -38.14 -10.13
N LYS A 563 -2.33 -37.09 -10.87
CA LYS A 563 -1.40 -36.11 -11.45
C LYS A 563 -0.92 -35.04 -10.45
N ILE A 564 -1.62 -34.88 -9.32
CA ILE A 564 -1.31 -33.88 -8.28
C ILE A 564 -1.05 -34.52 -6.90
N LYS A 565 -1.12 -35.85 -6.80
CA LYS A 565 -0.97 -36.58 -5.52
C LYS A 565 0.47 -36.51 -4.99
N GLY A 566 1.48 -36.38 -5.86
CA GLY A 566 2.89 -36.40 -5.48
C GLY A 566 3.24 -35.21 -4.60
N GLY A 567 3.15 -34.02 -5.18
CA GLY A 567 3.38 -32.73 -4.53
C GLY A 567 2.41 -32.45 -3.39
N LEU A 568 1.13 -32.89 -3.48
CA LEU A 568 0.23 -32.85 -2.32
C LEU A 568 0.77 -33.70 -1.15
N SER A 569 1.29 -34.89 -1.41
CA SER A 569 1.81 -35.76 -0.34
C SER A 569 3.12 -35.22 0.24
N ASP A 570 4.06 -34.76 -0.60
CA ASP A 570 5.28 -34.08 -0.17
C ASP A 570 4.97 -32.85 0.70
N ALA A 571 4.18 -31.92 0.18
CA ALA A 571 3.79 -30.70 0.89
C ALA A 571 3.07 -30.96 2.23
N LEU A 572 2.24 -32.00 2.29
CA LEU A 572 1.53 -32.35 3.53
C LEU A 572 2.41 -33.15 4.52
N THR A 573 3.45 -33.85 4.08
CA THR A 573 4.45 -34.46 5.00
C THR A 573 5.46 -33.45 5.55
N LYS A 574 5.80 -32.40 4.80
CA LYS A 574 6.70 -31.31 5.25
C LYS A 574 6.28 -30.69 6.60
N PRO A 575 7.25 -30.16 7.39
CA PRO A 575 7.02 -29.65 8.74
C PRO A 575 6.31 -28.26 8.79
N TYR A 576 5.37 -28.01 7.88
CA TYR A 576 4.54 -26.81 7.89
C TYR A 576 3.51 -26.84 9.03
N ASN A 577 3.03 -25.67 9.41
CA ASN A 577 2.05 -25.47 10.47
C ASN A 577 0.71 -26.21 10.20
N LEU A 578 0.12 -26.80 11.24
CA LEU A 578 -1.03 -27.70 11.12
C LEU A 578 -2.27 -27.00 10.53
N ARG A 579 -2.54 -25.75 10.90
CA ARG A 579 -3.63 -24.94 10.33
C ARG A 579 -3.50 -24.80 8.82
N LEU A 580 -2.30 -24.53 8.30
CA LEU A 580 -2.11 -24.41 6.85
C LEU A 580 -2.44 -25.74 6.16
N LYS A 581 -1.86 -26.85 6.63
CA LYS A 581 -2.08 -28.18 6.07
C LYS A 581 -3.56 -28.60 6.11
N PHE A 582 -4.24 -28.35 7.23
CA PHE A 582 -5.68 -28.61 7.36
C PHE A 582 -6.53 -27.66 6.51
N GLN A 583 -6.15 -26.38 6.35
CA GLN A 583 -6.87 -25.42 5.52
C GLN A 583 -6.81 -25.78 4.03
N ALA A 584 -5.67 -26.27 3.53
CA ALA A 584 -5.56 -26.81 2.17
C ALA A 584 -6.48 -28.02 1.97
N ILE A 585 -6.42 -28.99 2.89
CA ILE A 585 -7.28 -30.19 2.86
C ILE A 585 -8.77 -29.82 2.90
N SER A 586 -9.20 -28.87 3.73
CA SER A 586 -10.62 -28.52 3.85
C SER A 586 -11.21 -27.80 2.63
N HIS A 587 -10.37 -27.24 1.76
CA HIS A 587 -10.79 -26.62 0.49
C HIS A 587 -10.70 -27.62 -0.69
N LEU A 588 -9.72 -28.51 -0.70
CA LEU A 588 -9.58 -29.57 -1.73
C LEU A 588 -10.61 -30.69 -1.52
N VAL A 589 -10.75 -31.12 -0.27
CA VAL A 589 -11.59 -32.23 0.21
C VAL A 589 -12.46 -31.71 1.37
N PRO A 590 -13.44 -30.82 1.11
CA PRO A 590 -14.50 -30.49 2.06
C PRO A 590 -15.34 -31.72 2.38
N LEU A 591 -15.91 -31.74 3.58
CA LEU A 591 -16.78 -32.82 4.04
C LEU A 591 -18.18 -32.72 3.42
N PRO A 592 -18.92 -33.85 3.26
CA PRO A 592 -20.19 -33.86 2.52
C PRO A 592 -21.26 -32.85 3.00
N ARG A 593 -21.28 -32.56 4.29
CA ARG A 593 -22.19 -31.57 4.93
C ARG A 593 -21.73 -30.11 4.83
N ASP A 594 -20.50 -29.87 4.39
CA ASP A 594 -19.92 -28.54 4.18
C ASP A 594 -19.76 -28.23 2.66
N LEU A 595 -20.31 -29.10 1.78
CA LEU A 595 -20.48 -28.87 0.34
C LEU A 595 -21.77 -28.07 0.03
N ALA A 596 -21.82 -27.44 -1.14
CA ALA A 596 -23.06 -26.92 -1.71
C ALA A 596 -23.98 -28.07 -2.18
N ALA A 597 -25.30 -27.84 -2.21
CA ALA A 597 -26.30 -28.89 -2.47
C ALA A 597 -26.26 -29.49 -3.89
N ASP A 598 -25.62 -28.80 -4.83
CA ASP A 598 -25.37 -29.18 -6.22
C ASP A 598 -23.97 -29.75 -6.46
N ALA A 599 -23.07 -29.66 -5.46
CA ALA A 599 -21.67 -30.04 -5.60
C ALA A 599 -21.46 -31.56 -5.43
N LEU A 600 -20.66 -32.13 -6.33
CA LEU A 600 -20.35 -33.56 -6.31
C LEU A 600 -19.56 -33.96 -5.04
N PRO A 601 -19.89 -35.14 -4.44
CA PRO A 601 -19.13 -35.68 -3.32
C PRO A 601 -17.72 -36.08 -3.75
N THR A 602 -16.80 -36.16 -2.78
CA THR A 602 -15.45 -36.69 -3.02
C THR A 602 -15.50 -38.23 -3.10
N PRO A 603 -14.87 -38.86 -4.11
CA PRO A 603 -14.69 -40.31 -4.18
C PRO A 603 -14.03 -40.90 -2.93
N ALA A 604 -14.44 -42.13 -2.55
CA ALA A 604 -13.95 -42.79 -1.35
C ALA A 604 -12.42 -42.93 -1.30
N PRO A 605 -11.69 -43.34 -2.37
CA PRO A 605 -10.24 -43.48 -2.30
C PRO A 605 -9.48 -42.16 -2.07
N ILE A 606 -10.09 -41.01 -2.38
CA ILE A 606 -9.52 -39.68 -2.09
C ILE A 606 -9.85 -39.27 -0.65
N MET A 607 -11.05 -39.61 -0.15
CA MET A 607 -11.40 -39.43 1.27
C MET A 607 -10.49 -40.26 2.19
N ASP A 608 -10.18 -41.51 1.81
CA ASP A 608 -9.36 -42.41 2.61
C ASP A 608 -7.89 -41.99 2.62
N TRP A 609 -7.32 -41.59 1.48
CA TRP A 609 -6.02 -40.90 1.47
C TRP A 609 -6.03 -39.60 2.32
N THR A 610 -7.13 -38.86 2.31
CA THR A 610 -7.26 -37.66 3.16
C THR A 610 -7.21 -38.03 4.64
N ARG A 611 -7.86 -39.13 5.04
CA ARG A 611 -7.83 -39.67 6.41
C ARG A 611 -6.43 -40.14 6.80
N GLU A 612 -5.71 -40.84 5.92
CA GLU A 612 -4.30 -41.21 6.10
C GLU A 612 -3.43 -39.98 6.40
N MET A 613 -3.51 -38.95 5.55
CA MET A 613 -2.72 -37.72 5.74
C MET A 613 -3.10 -36.96 7.03
N LEU A 614 -4.38 -36.90 7.37
CA LEU A 614 -4.83 -36.26 8.61
C LEU A 614 -4.41 -37.05 9.87
N HIS A 615 -4.33 -38.38 9.80
CA HIS A 615 -3.83 -39.21 10.89
C HIS A 615 -2.31 -39.04 11.07
N ALA A 616 -1.54 -39.05 9.98
CA ALA A 616 -0.10 -38.81 9.99
C ALA A 616 0.31 -37.45 10.58
N PHE A 617 -0.58 -36.46 10.63
CA PHE A 617 -0.32 -35.17 11.31
C PHE A 617 -0.33 -35.26 12.84
N VAL A 618 -0.95 -36.28 13.42
CA VAL A 618 -1.15 -36.45 14.88
C VAL A 618 -0.48 -37.69 15.47
N GLU A 619 0.10 -38.55 14.63
CA GLU A 619 0.89 -39.73 15.06
C GLU A 619 2.10 -39.39 15.95
N GLY A 620 2.49 -40.36 16.79
CA GLY A 620 3.72 -40.34 17.59
C GLY A 620 3.77 -39.23 18.66
N GLU A 621 4.49 -38.15 18.36
CA GLU A 621 4.56 -36.96 19.23
C GLU A 621 3.56 -35.87 18.86
N GLY A 622 2.90 -35.97 17.70
CA GLY A 622 2.13 -34.90 17.07
C GLY A 622 3.00 -33.70 16.66
N PRO A 623 2.38 -32.61 16.17
CA PRO A 623 3.12 -31.46 15.65
C PRO A 623 3.85 -30.74 16.79
N ARG A 624 5.17 -30.55 16.65
CA ARG A 624 6.00 -29.91 17.70
C ARG A 624 5.71 -28.41 17.81
N ASP A 625 5.74 -27.69 16.69
CA ASP A 625 5.46 -26.24 16.62
C ASP A 625 3.96 -25.92 16.45
N VAL A 626 3.14 -26.22 17.47
CA VAL A 626 1.72 -25.77 17.51
C VAL A 626 1.57 -24.35 18.06
N MET A 627 0.63 -23.60 17.51
CA MET A 627 0.25 -22.25 17.95
C MET A 627 -1.24 -22.20 18.35
N ARG A 628 -1.69 -21.08 18.93
CA ARG A 628 -3.09 -20.84 19.35
C ARG A 628 -4.14 -21.31 18.34
N HIS A 629 -3.93 -21.08 17.05
CA HIS A 629 -4.93 -21.39 16.02
C HIS A 629 -5.04 -22.89 15.70
N ASP A 630 -3.97 -23.66 15.82
CA ASP A 630 -3.91 -25.09 15.50
C ASP A 630 -4.86 -25.94 16.37
N GLY A 631 -5.15 -25.46 17.58
CA GLY A 631 -6.15 -26.05 18.47
C GLY A 631 -7.57 -26.05 17.90
N SER A 632 -7.85 -25.20 16.91
CA SER A 632 -9.11 -25.24 16.13
C SER A 632 -9.07 -26.34 15.08
N SER A 633 -7.95 -26.44 14.36
CA SER A 633 -7.73 -27.37 13.26
C SER A 633 -7.76 -28.81 13.75
N ILE A 634 -6.98 -29.13 14.77
CA ILE A 634 -6.80 -30.50 15.28
C ILE A 634 -8.11 -31.12 15.81
N VAL A 635 -9.02 -30.30 16.36
CA VAL A 635 -10.34 -30.76 16.79
C VAL A 635 -11.30 -30.89 15.62
N SER A 636 -11.17 -30.02 14.60
CA SER A 636 -12.02 -30.06 13.40
C SER A 636 -11.65 -31.22 12.46
N MET A 637 -10.41 -31.70 12.50
CA MET A 637 -9.94 -32.91 11.79
C MET A 637 -10.72 -34.16 12.17
N ALA A 638 -11.19 -34.26 13.42
CA ALA A 638 -12.00 -35.38 13.90
C ALA A 638 -13.23 -35.66 13.03
N LEU A 639 -13.77 -34.64 12.37
CA LEU A 639 -14.97 -34.72 11.53
C LEU A 639 -14.76 -35.46 10.18
N TYR A 640 -13.53 -35.91 9.89
CA TYR A 640 -13.20 -36.78 8.74
C TYR A 640 -13.23 -38.28 9.07
N PHE A 641 -13.26 -38.64 10.35
CA PHE A 641 -13.20 -40.02 10.84
C PHE A 641 -14.60 -40.51 11.24
N ASP A 642 -14.83 -41.83 11.16
CA ASP A 642 -16.16 -42.41 11.38
C ASP A 642 -16.59 -42.38 12.86
N ASP A 643 -15.62 -42.41 13.80
CA ASP A 643 -15.82 -41.99 15.19
C ASP A 643 -14.93 -40.77 15.52
N PRO A 644 -15.50 -39.54 15.45
CA PRO A 644 -14.80 -38.32 15.84
C PRO A 644 -14.41 -38.26 17.32
N ILE A 645 -15.14 -38.93 18.23
CA ILE A 645 -14.84 -38.89 19.67
C ILE A 645 -13.64 -39.78 19.97
N LEU A 646 -13.57 -40.97 19.36
CA LEU A 646 -12.42 -41.87 19.49
C LEU A 646 -11.13 -41.21 18.98
N PHE A 647 -11.16 -40.60 17.79
CA PHE A 647 -10.02 -39.84 17.26
C PHE A 647 -9.57 -38.71 18.21
N LEU A 648 -10.52 -37.97 18.79
CA LEU A 648 -10.18 -36.92 19.76
C LEU A 648 -9.55 -37.50 21.04
N ALA A 649 -10.05 -38.62 21.53
CA ALA A 649 -9.56 -39.28 22.74
C ALA A 649 -8.17 -39.91 22.55
N GLU A 650 -7.94 -40.63 21.45
CA GLU A 650 -6.70 -41.37 21.21
C GLU A 650 -5.59 -40.50 20.61
N CYS A 651 -5.91 -39.61 19.66
CA CYS A 651 -4.90 -38.80 18.97
C CYS A 651 -4.71 -37.42 19.62
N VAL A 652 -5.80 -36.75 20.01
CA VAL A 652 -5.75 -35.31 20.37
C VAL A 652 -5.49 -35.08 21.87
N VAL A 653 -6.00 -35.94 22.77
CA VAL A 653 -5.71 -35.83 24.21
C VAL A 653 -4.21 -35.96 24.53
N PRO A 654 -3.44 -36.95 23.99
CA PRO A 654 -2.01 -37.05 24.29
C PRO A 654 -1.20 -35.84 23.82
N ILE A 655 -1.58 -35.19 22.71
CA ILE A 655 -0.96 -33.95 22.25
C ILE A 655 -1.31 -32.79 23.19
N PHE A 656 -2.59 -32.69 23.61
CA PHE A 656 -3.08 -31.68 24.55
C PHE A 656 -2.44 -31.78 25.95
N GLU A 657 -2.07 -32.99 26.39
CA GLU A 657 -1.31 -33.22 27.61
C GLU A 657 0.18 -32.86 27.44
N LYS A 658 0.82 -33.30 26.36
CA LYS A 658 2.25 -33.04 26.09
C LYS A 658 2.58 -31.54 25.87
N ARG A 659 1.63 -30.70 25.44
CA ARG A 659 1.87 -29.28 25.07
C ARG A 659 1.58 -28.27 26.20
N LEU A 660 2.05 -28.56 27.42
CA LEU A 660 1.88 -27.69 28.60
C LEU A 660 2.46 -26.26 28.43
N SER A 661 3.51 -26.12 27.63
CA SER A 661 4.21 -24.86 27.36
C SER A 661 3.45 -23.90 26.43
N ILE A 662 2.29 -24.33 25.87
CA ILE A 662 1.53 -23.55 24.88
C ILE A 662 0.05 -23.46 25.33
N PRO A 663 -0.26 -22.66 26.36
CA PRO A 663 -1.58 -22.66 26.99
C PRO A 663 -2.69 -22.20 26.03
N ALA A 664 -2.38 -21.26 25.13
CA ALA A 664 -3.31 -20.77 24.12
C ALA A 664 -3.81 -21.86 23.15
N PHE A 665 -2.96 -22.84 22.81
CA PHE A 665 -3.38 -24.03 22.04
C PHE A 665 -4.38 -24.86 22.86
N ARG A 666 -4.06 -25.17 24.12
CA ARG A 666 -4.92 -25.96 25.03
C ARG A 666 -6.30 -25.30 25.21
N PHE A 667 -6.34 -24.00 25.49
CA PHE A 667 -7.62 -23.27 25.57
C PHE A 667 -8.40 -23.30 24.25
N ARG A 668 -7.75 -23.18 23.09
CA ARG A 668 -8.45 -23.22 21.80
C ARG A 668 -9.00 -24.60 21.46
N VAL A 669 -8.30 -25.68 21.81
CA VAL A 669 -8.78 -27.08 21.71
C VAL A 669 -10.08 -27.24 22.50
N LEU A 670 -10.09 -26.89 23.79
CA LEU A 670 -11.29 -26.97 24.63
C LEU A 670 -12.42 -26.10 24.10
N SER A 671 -12.10 -24.87 23.69
CA SER A 671 -13.08 -23.93 23.13
C SER A 671 -13.74 -24.48 21.85
N GLN A 672 -12.97 -25.14 20.96
CA GLN A 672 -13.48 -25.77 19.75
C GLN A 672 -14.30 -27.02 20.05
N LEU A 673 -13.81 -27.90 20.93
CA LEU A 673 -14.50 -29.12 21.35
C LEU A 673 -15.89 -28.82 21.91
N MET A 674 -15.98 -27.81 22.80
CA MET A 674 -17.26 -27.34 23.31
C MET A 674 -18.18 -26.87 22.17
N ASN A 675 -17.71 -25.94 21.33
CA ASN A 675 -18.52 -25.37 20.26
C ASN A 675 -19.05 -26.44 19.28
N MET A 676 -18.24 -27.46 18.97
CA MET A 676 -18.66 -28.57 18.11
C MET A 676 -19.66 -29.51 18.81
N SER A 677 -19.54 -29.70 20.12
CA SER A 677 -20.48 -30.49 20.93
C SER A 677 -21.82 -29.77 21.16
N THR A 678 -21.82 -28.45 21.34
CA THR A 678 -23.04 -27.65 21.49
C THR A 678 -23.80 -27.47 20.18
N ASN A 679 -23.08 -27.37 19.06
CA ASN A 679 -23.66 -27.09 17.75
C ASN A 679 -23.98 -28.36 16.94
N GLY A 680 -24.07 -29.52 17.61
CA GLY A 680 -24.45 -30.79 16.99
C GLY A 680 -23.46 -31.37 15.96
N LYS A 681 -22.23 -30.84 15.87
CA LYS A 681 -21.18 -31.40 14.99
C LYS A 681 -20.46 -32.60 15.61
N LEU A 682 -20.61 -32.82 16.91
CA LEU A 682 -20.15 -34.02 17.65
C LEU A 682 -21.32 -34.61 18.47
N PRO A 683 -21.30 -35.91 18.80
CA PRO A 683 -22.22 -36.49 19.78
C PRO A 683 -22.18 -35.74 21.11
N HIS A 684 -23.33 -35.22 21.54
CA HIS A 684 -23.38 -34.18 22.56
C HIS A 684 -22.93 -34.66 23.96
N GLN A 685 -23.38 -35.84 24.40
CA GLN A 685 -23.04 -36.32 25.75
C GLN A 685 -21.56 -36.70 25.84
N GLU A 686 -21.05 -37.33 24.80
CA GLU A 686 -19.69 -37.83 24.66
C GLU A 686 -18.70 -36.67 24.54
N GLY A 687 -19.00 -35.68 23.70
CA GLY A 687 -18.20 -34.46 23.55
C GLY A 687 -18.15 -33.63 24.83
N ILE A 688 -19.27 -33.52 25.57
CA ILE A 688 -19.30 -32.86 26.89
C ILE A 688 -18.53 -33.66 27.94
N ARG A 689 -18.62 -35.00 27.96
CA ARG A 689 -17.80 -35.86 28.84
C ARG A 689 -16.30 -35.67 28.56
N LEU A 690 -15.89 -35.71 27.29
CA LEU A 690 -14.50 -35.50 26.88
C LEU A 690 -14.01 -34.09 27.24
N TYR A 691 -14.82 -33.06 27.01
CA TYR A 691 -14.52 -31.68 27.44
C TYR A 691 -14.25 -31.61 28.94
N ARG A 692 -15.07 -32.26 29.78
CA ARG A 692 -14.88 -32.26 31.24
C ARG A 692 -13.57 -32.92 31.67
N THR A 693 -13.21 -34.04 31.05
CA THR A 693 -11.91 -34.70 31.25
C THR A 693 -10.75 -33.78 30.88
N MET A 694 -10.75 -33.24 29.66
CA MET A 694 -9.68 -32.35 29.17
C MET A 694 -9.62 -31.02 29.95
N ALA A 695 -10.76 -30.47 30.39
CA ALA A 695 -10.82 -29.27 31.21
C ALA A 695 -10.24 -29.51 32.62
N ARG A 696 -10.50 -30.68 33.24
CA ARG A 696 -9.85 -31.09 34.49
C ARG A 696 -8.33 -31.18 34.29
N LEU A 697 -7.88 -31.85 33.22
CA LEU A 697 -6.46 -31.97 32.86
C LEU A 697 -5.78 -30.61 32.62
N LEU A 698 -6.50 -29.60 32.12
CA LEU A 698 -5.99 -28.23 32.05
C LEU A 698 -5.87 -27.62 33.45
N ILE A 699 -6.93 -27.64 34.25
CA ILE A 699 -6.96 -27.02 35.58
C ILE A 699 -5.89 -27.63 36.51
N THR A 700 -5.69 -28.95 36.47
CA THR A 700 -4.67 -29.62 37.30
C THR A 700 -3.26 -29.31 36.80
N SER A 701 -2.95 -29.53 35.52
CA SER A 701 -1.56 -29.47 35.01
C SER A 701 -1.06 -28.07 34.62
N GLN A 702 -1.96 -27.13 34.31
CA GLN A 702 -1.55 -25.79 33.92
C GLN A 702 -0.99 -25.02 35.12
N ASP A 703 0.13 -24.34 34.95
CA ASP A 703 0.54 -23.24 35.81
C ASP A 703 -0.03 -21.94 35.24
N PHE A 704 -0.83 -21.23 36.04
CA PHE A 704 -1.47 -19.97 35.65
C PHE A 704 -0.57 -18.74 35.85
N THR A 705 0.56 -18.89 36.55
CA THR A 705 1.60 -17.85 36.68
C THR A 705 2.41 -17.67 35.38
N LEU A 706 2.40 -18.67 34.51
CA LEU A 706 3.11 -18.67 33.22
C LEU A 706 2.25 -18.14 32.05
N LEU A 707 1.01 -17.73 32.30
CA LEU A 707 0.19 -17.06 31.28
C LEU A 707 0.73 -15.65 31.01
N ARG A 708 0.87 -15.30 29.73
CA ARG A 708 1.31 -13.98 29.25
C ARG A 708 0.20 -13.34 28.41
N ASP A 709 -0.07 -12.06 28.63
CA ASP A 709 -0.87 -11.25 27.70
C ASP A 709 -0.03 -10.82 26.49
N GLU A 710 -0.67 -10.64 25.34
CA GLU A 710 0.01 -10.27 24.10
C GLU A 710 0.73 -8.92 24.21
N LYS A 711 0.15 -7.93 24.90
CA LYS A 711 0.77 -6.61 25.08
C LYS A 711 1.99 -6.69 25.99
N ALA A 712 1.96 -7.55 27.01
CA ALA A 712 3.10 -7.78 27.88
C ALA A 712 4.30 -8.35 27.11
N VAL A 713 4.07 -9.34 26.23
CA VAL A 713 5.08 -9.90 25.33
C VAL A 713 5.61 -8.84 24.37
N GLN A 714 4.73 -8.06 23.73
CA GLN A 714 5.14 -7.00 22.80
C GLN A 714 5.97 -5.89 23.49
N GLU A 715 5.65 -5.50 24.72
CA GLU A 715 6.44 -4.52 25.48
C GLU A 715 7.81 -5.07 25.91
N GLU A 716 7.88 -6.34 26.32
CA GLU A 716 9.13 -7.00 26.69
C GLU A 716 10.07 -7.14 25.48
N ALA A 717 9.54 -7.50 24.31
CA ALA A 717 10.28 -7.55 23.05
C ALA A 717 10.77 -6.16 22.58
N LYS A 718 10.01 -5.08 22.86
CA LYS A 718 10.43 -3.69 22.57
C LYS A 718 11.56 -3.21 23.49
N ARG A 719 11.49 -3.52 24.78
CA ARG A 719 12.50 -3.07 25.77
C ARG A 719 13.87 -3.76 25.62
N SER A 720 13.90 -4.90 24.94
CA SER A 720 15.09 -5.75 24.82
C SER A 720 15.93 -5.51 23.56
N ARG A 721 15.71 -4.41 22.81
CA ARG A 721 16.30 -4.19 21.47
C ARG A 721 16.77 -2.75 21.20
N PRO A 722 17.87 -2.55 20.44
CA PRO A 722 18.19 -1.28 19.78
C PRO A 722 17.21 -0.93 18.65
N SER A 723 17.17 0.34 18.25
CA SER A 723 16.13 0.90 17.37
C SER A 723 16.14 0.43 15.90
N TRP A 724 17.14 -0.32 15.46
CA TRP A 724 17.42 -0.63 14.05
C TRP A 724 17.31 -2.11 13.68
N ILE A 725 16.64 -2.92 14.52
CA ILE A 725 16.44 -4.37 14.26
C ILE A 725 14.95 -4.67 14.08
N THR A 726 14.58 -5.06 12.86
CA THR A 726 13.22 -5.47 12.47
C THR A 726 12.71 -6.64 13.32
N VAL A 727 11.40 -6.74 13.51
CA VAL A 727 10.80 -7.66 14.50
C VAL A 727 11.04 -9.14 14.13
N GLN A 728 12.04 -9.75 14.79
CA GLN A 728 12.43 -11.15 14.58
C GLN A 728 11.27 -12.16 14.74
N PRO A 729 11.32 -13.32 14.04
CA PRO A 729 10.31 -14.38 14.13
C PRO A 729 10.02 -14.89 15.55
N GLN A 730 10.98 -14.82 16.47
CA GLN A 730 10.79 -15.24 17.85
C GLN A 730 9.65 -14.48 18.56
N ALA A 731 9.54 -13.17 18.35
CA ALA A 731 8.47 -12.38 18.97
C ALA A 731 7.08 -12.77 18.41
N LYS A 732 6.99 -13.17 17.13
CA LYS A 732 5.75 -13.73 16.54
C LYS A 732 5.41 -15.11 17.12
N ARG A 733 6.41 -15.93 17.46
CA ARG A 733 6.20 -17.21 18.17
C ARG A 733 5.70 -16.98 19.59
N GLU A 734 6.27 -16.01 20.29
CA GLU A 734 5.90 -15.66 21.67
C GLU A 734 4.49 -15.04 21.77
N THR A 735 4.04 -14.21 20.81
CA THR A 735 2.62 -13.82 20.74
C THR A 735 1.71 -15.00 20.38
N GLY A 736 2.20 -16.00 19.65
CA GLY A 736 1.48 -17.23 19.32
C GLY A 736 1.11 -18.14 20.50
N THR A 737 1.72 -17.93 21.67
CA THR A 737 1.41 -18.66 22.93
C THR A 737 0.60 -17.84 23.94
N ALA A 738 0.39 -16.55 23.69
CA ALA A 738 -0.28 -15.61 24.59
C ALA A 738 -1.78 -15.92 24.80
N VAL A 739 -2.28 -15.61 26.00
CA VAL A 739 -3.66 -15.88 26.42
C VAL A 739 -4.32 -14.58 26.87
N SER A 740 -5.38 -14.19 26.19
CA SER A 740 -6.15 -12.98 26.49
C SER A 740 -7.24 -13.22 27.54
N TRP A 741 -7.73 -12.16 28.19
CA TRP A 741 -8.78 -12.26 29.20
C TRP A 741 -10.12 -12.74 28.63
N GLU A 742 -10.43 -12.50 27.34
CA GLU A 742 -11.61 -13.08 26.69
C GLU A 742 -11.48 -14.61 26.54
N THR A 743 -10.25 -15.11 26.39
CA THR A 743 -9.97 -16.56 26.31
C THR A 743 -10.23 -17.23 27.66
N LEU A 744 -9.85 -16.59 28.77
CA LEU A 744 -10.22 -17.04 30.11
C LEU A 744 -11.74 -16.90 30.37
N LYS A 745 -12.38 -15.83 29.87
CA LYS A 745 -13.83 -15.61 29.98
C LYS A 745 -14.63 -16.72 29.26
N ASP A 746 -14.26 -17.06 28.03
CA ASP A 746 -14.87 -18.16 27.26
C ASP A 746 -14.74 -19.49 28.01
N PHE A 747 -13.54 -19.80 28.50
CA PHE A 747 -13.30 -21.00 29.28
C PHE A 747 -14.15 -21.04 30.56
N PHE A 748 -14.19 -19.96 31.34
CA PHE A 748 -14.99 -19.90 32.57
C PHE A 748 -16.49 -20.00 32.31
N SER A 749 -17.02 -19.32 31.28
CA SER A 749 -18.43 -19.47 30.86
C SER A 749 -18.76 -20.92 30.51
N LYS A 750 -17.86 -21.61 29.81
CA LYS A 750 -18.00 -23.02 29.45
C LYS A 750 -17.89 -23.95 30.67
N LEU A 751 -17.02 -23.64 31.64
CA LEU A 751 -16.97 -24.34 32.93
C LEU A 751 -18.26 -24.20 33.73
N CYS A 752 -18.87 -23.01 33.78
CA CYS A 752 -20.16 -22.81 34.45
C CYS A 752 -21.24 -23.74 33.87
N LYS A 753 -21.32 -23.84 32.54
CA LYS A 753 -22.32 -24.66 31.83
C LYS A 753 -22.16 -26.18 31.99
N VAL A 754 -20.96 -26.69 32.29
CA VAL A 754 -20.71 -28.15 32.45
C VAL A 754 -20.42 -28.59 33.89
N SER A 755 -20.27 -27.67 34.84
CA SER A 755 -20.01 -28.04 36.24
C SER A 755 -21.26 -28.65 36.87
N THR A 756 -21.12 -29.77 37.58
CA THR A 756 -22.19 -30.37 38.39
C THR A 756 -21.76 -30.44 39.85
N GLU A 757 -22.70 -30.74 40.76
CA GLU A 757 -22.42 -30.82 42.21
C GLU A 757 -21.28 -31.82 42.53
N LEU A 758 -21.36 -33.02 41.94
CA LEU A 758 -20.36 -34.09 42.10
C LEU A 758 -19.02 -33.81 41.40
N ASP A 759 -18.97 -32.86 40.46
CA ASP A 759 -17.76 -32.51 39.71
C ASP A 759 -17.82 -31.05 39.27
N ASN A 760 -17.40 -30.19 40.19
CA ASN A 760 -17.56 -28.76 40.12
C ASN A 760 -16.28 -28.11 39.56
N LEU A 761 -16.13 -28.15 38.23
CA LEU A 761 -14.90 -27.71 37.55
C LEU A 761 -14.66 -26.20 37.64
N LYS A 762 -15.72 -25.37 37.68
CA LYS A 762 -15.61 -23.92 37.88
C LYS A 762 -14.92 -23.59 39.22
N ASP A 763 -15.27 -24.29 40.30
CA ASP A 763 -14.67 -24.04 41.61
C ASP A 763 -13.26 -24.61 41.71
N GLN A 764 -12.98 -25.76 41.07
CA GLN A 764 -11.61 -26.28 40.92
C GLN A 764 -10.69 -25.25 40.23
N PHE A 765 -11.16 -24.57 39.19
CA PHE A 765 -10.43 -23.50 38.51
C PHE A 765 -10.22 -22.27 39.42
N LEU A 766 -11.27 -21.75 40.06
CA LEU A 766 -11.15 -20.59 40.96
C LEU A 766 -10.18 -20.86 42.13
N VAL A 767 -10.24 -22.04 42.74
CA VAL A 767 -9.32 -22.46 43.81
C VAL A 767 -7.89 -22.59 43.30
N LYS A 768 -7.68 -23.22 42.14
CA LYS A 768 -6.35 -23.36 41.51
C LYS A 768 -5.67 -22.01 41.30
N VAL A 769 -6.38 -21.02 40.73
CA VAL A 769 -5.81 -19.67 40.53
C VAL A 769 -5.64 -18.93 41.86
N THR A 770 -6.57 -19.08 42.82
CA THR A 770 -6.45 -18.50 44.17
C THR A 770 -5.14 -18.93 44.86
N LEU A 771 -4.75 -20.21 44.74
CA LEU A 771 -3.49 -20.75 45.28
C LEU A 771 -2.22 -20.23 44.58
N GLN A 772 -2.37 -19.57 43.42
CA GLN A 772 -1.26 -19.02 42.63
C GLN A 772 -1.26 -17.48 42.56
N ALA A 773 -2.31 -16.81 43.09
CA ALA A 773 -2.56 -15.38 42.91
C ALA A 773 -1.38 -14.48 43.33
N ASN A 774 -0.70 -14.80 44.43
CA ASN A 774 0.45 -14.05 44.94
C ASN A 774 1.76 -14.26 44.16
N LYS A 775 1.76 -15.14 43.15
CA LYS A 775 2.87 -15.39 42.23
C LYS A 775 2.60 -14.89 40.80
N LEU A 776 1.42 -14.31 40.53
CA LEU A 776 1.07 -13.81 39.21
C LEU A 776 1.96 -12.61 38.84
N PRO A 777 2.57 -12.57 37.63
CA PRO A 777 3.47 -11.47 37.27
C PRO A 777 2.72 -10.14 37.13
N ARG A 778 3.37 -9.04 37.51
CA ARG A 778 2.79 -7.69 37.54
C ARG A 778 2.11 -7.23 36.22
N PRO A 779 2.66 -7.46 35.01
CA PRO A 779 1.99 -7.07 33.77
C PRO A 779 0.66 -7.80 33.59
N GLU A 780 0.62 -9.09 33.92
CA GLU A 780 -0.50 -9.98 33.67
C GLU A 780 -1.62 -9.76 34.70
N LEU A 781 -1.27 -9.37 35.93
CA LEU A 781 -2.25 -8.88 36.91
C LEU A 781 -3.04 -7.66 36.38
N TYR A 782 -2.36 -6.75 35.66
CA TYR A 782 -3.00 -5.58 35.04
C TYR A 782 -3.75 -5.91 33.73
N LEU A 783 -3.16 -6.70 32.84
CA LEU A 783 -3.63 -6.88 31.46
C LEU A 783 -4.57 -8.09 31.28
N LEU A 784 -4.37 -9.14 32.06
CA LEU A 784 -5.10 -10.41 31.96
C LEU A 784 -6.12 -10.57 33.10
N TRP A 785 -5.67 -10.47 34.36
CA TRP A 785 -6.49 -10.86 35.51
C TRP A 785 -7.50 -9.80 35.95
N LEU A 786 -7.13 -8.52 36.00
CA LEU A 786 -8.06 -7.45 36.39
C LEU A 786 -9.23 -7.27 35.39
N PRO A 787 -9.02 -7.30 34.05
CA PRO A 787 -10.11 -7.36 33.08
C PRO A 787 -10.94 -8.64 33.19
N PHE A 788 -10.31 -9.80 33.46
CA PHE A 788 -11.00 -11.07 33.68
C PHE A 788 -11.96 -10.99 34.88
N LEU A 789 -11.51 -10.49 36.04
CA LEU A 789 -12.35 -10.28 37.23
C LEU A 789 -13.62 -9.46 36.92
N ARG A 790 -13.46 -8.31 36.24
CA ARG A 790 -14.59 -7.48 35.79
C ARG A 790 -15.52 -8.25 34.85
N SER A 791 -14.96 -9.07 33.96
CA SER A 791 -15.71 -9.78 32.91
C SER A 791 -16.53 -10.97 33.37
N ILE A 792 -16.23 -11.56 34.53
CA ILE A 792 -16.95 -12.74 35.05
C ILE A 792 -18.14 -12.38 35.94
N ILE A 793 -18.25 -11.15 36.47
CA ILE A 793 -19.42 -10.76 37.29
C ILE A 793 -20.74 -10.90 36.51
N PRO A 794 -20.85 -10.45 35.24
CA PRO A 794 -22.02 -10.75 34.41
C PRO A 794 -22.26 -12.26 34.23
N LEU A 795 -21.20 -13.05 34.03
CA LEU A 795 -21.33 -14.51 33.87
C LEU A 795 -21.86 -15.20 35.13
N LEU A 796 -21.50 -14.72 36.33
CA LEU A 796 -22.02 -15.25 37.59
C LEU A 796 -23.54 -15.01 37.67
N HIS A 797 -23.99 -13.79 37.37
CA HIS A 797 -25.42 -13.45 37.28
C HIS A 797 -26.15 -14.27 36.20
N GLU A 798 -25.61 -14.35 34.98
CA GLU A 798 -26.16 -15.13 33.85
C GLU A 798 -26.36 -16.61 34.19
N ASN A 799 -25.51 -17.18 35.06
CA ASN A 799 -25.57 -18.59 35.48
C ASN A 799 -26.22 -18.76 36.87
N SER A 800 -26.87 -17.72 37.41
CA SER A 800 -27.51 -17.72 38.74
C SER A 800 -26.60 -18.12 39.91
N ILE A 801 -25.30 -17.80 39.81
CA ILE A 801 -24.30 -18.06 40.85
C ILE A 801 -24.24 -16.83 41.78
N PRO A 802 -24.58 -16.95 43.07
CA PRO A 802 -24.53 -15.81 44.00
C PRO A 802 -23.11 -15.25 44.15
N LEU A 803 -22.97 -13.92 44.17
CA LEU A 803 -21.68 -13.27 44.44
C LEU A 803 -21.13 -13.58 45.85
N SER A 804 -21.99 -14.07 46.75
CA SER A 804 -21.64 -14.59 48.08
C SER A 804 -21.13 -16.04 48.09
N THR A 805 -20.99 -16.71 46.93
CA THR A 805 -20.39 -18.06 46.88
C THR A 805 -18.93 -18.01 47.39
N PRO A 806 -18.53 -18.84 48.38
CA PRO A 806 -17.23 -18.72 49.03
C PRO A 806 -16.00 -18.84 48.11
N SER A 807 -16.08 -19.65 47.05
CA SER A 807 -15.02 -19.76 46.04
C SER A 807 -14.83 -18.45 45.26
N CYS A 808 -15.93 -17.78 44.91
CA CYS A 808 -15.92 -16.49 44.22
C CYS A 808 -15.39 -15.39 45.13
N GLN A 809 -15.93 -15.25 46.35
CA GLN A 809 -15.42 -14.27 47.32
C GLN A 809 -13.93 -14.44 47.60
N LYS A 810 -13.49 -15.69 47.85
CA LYS A 810 -12.08 -15.95 48.16
C LYS A 810 -11.16 -15.70 46.96
N PHE A 811 -11.61 -16.01 45.74
CA PHE A 811 -10.89 -15.69 44.51
C PHE A 811 -10.73 -14.18 44.32
N PHE A 812 -11.83 -13.41 44.39
CA PHE A 812 -11.81 -11.95 44.24
C PHE A 812 -10.94 -11.28 45.33
N SER A 813 -11.14 -11.59 46.61
CA SER A 813 -10.30 -11.12 47.72
C SER A 813 -8.81 -11.35 47.45
N THR A 814 -8.43 -12.58 47.08
CA THR A 814 -7.02 -12.95 46.97
C THR A 814 -6.35 -12.37 45.72
N VAL A 815 -7.05 -12.29 44.57
CA VAL A 815 -6.49 -11.67 43.36
C VAL A 815 -6.46 -10.14 43.47
N VAL A 816 -7.48 -9.50 44.04
CA VAL A 816 -7.47 -8.04 44.28
C VAL A 816 -6.37 -7.66 45.28
N GLN A 817 -6.16 -8.44 46.33
CA GLN A 817 -5.03 -8.25 47.25
C GLN A 817 -3.68 -8.36 46.51
N ALA A 818 -3.51 -9.36 45.63
CA ALA A 818 -2.30 -9.49 44.81
C ALA A 818 -2.10 -8.30 43.86
N VAL A 819 -3.17 -7.75 43.26
CA VAL A 819 -3.11 -6.51 42.47
C VAL A 819 -2.61 -5.35 43.34
N LEU A 820 -3.15 -5.15 44.55
CA LEU A 820 -2.71 -4.07 45.43
C LEU A 820 -1.23 -4.23 45.84
N ASP A 821 -0.81 -5.40 46.30
CA ASP A 821 0.55 -5.63 46.80
C ASP A 821 1.61 -5.58 45.69
N VAL A 822 1.36 -6.26 44.57
CA VAL A 822 2.34 -6.43 43.48
C VAL A 822 2.31 -5.24 42.50
N CYS A 823 1.15 -4.67 42.23
CA CYS A 823 0.98 -3.71 41.12
C CYS A 823 1.05 -2.25 41.57
N LEU A 824 0.57 -1.92 42.78
CA LEU A 824 0.75 -0.61 43.39
C LEU A 824 2.06 -0.56 44.19
N GLY A 825 2.20 -1.46 45.17
CA GLY A 825 3.29 -1.50 46.15
C GLY A 825 3.21 -0.39 47.21
N PRO A 826 4.12 -0.40 48.21
CA PRO A 826 4.13 0.60 49.28
C PRO A 826 4.37 2.02 48.74
N GLN A 827 3.75 3.02 49.37
CA GLN A 827 3.92 4.42 48.98
C GLN A 827 5.37 4.87 49.24
N PRO A 828 6.08 5.44 48.24
CA PRO A 828 7.41 5.99 48.45
C PRO A 828 7.40 7.14 49.45
N ALA A 829 8.39 7.15 50.34
CA ALA A 829 8.60 8.21 51.32
C ALA A 829 8.74 9.60 50.63
N ARG A 830 8.49 10.66 51.39
CA ARG A 830 8.72 12.04 50.92
C ARG A 830 10.24 12.33 50.97
N PRO A 831 10.89 12.73 49.87
CA PRO A 831 12.28 13.16 49.91
C PRO A 831 12.47 14.38 50.83
N THR A 832 13.47 14.28 51.70
CA THR A 832 13.82 15.26 52.74
C THR A 832 14.65 16.44 52.25
N ASP A 833 15.33 16.28 51.12
CA ASP A 833 16.34 17.21 50.61
C ASP A 833 16.44 17.14 49.07
N TRP A 834 17.45 17.81 48.51
CA TRP A 834 17.79 17.88 47.08
C TRP A 834 19.17 17.24 46.75
N SER A 835 19.61 16.25 47.52
CA SER A 835 20.72 15.39 47.09
C SER A 835 20.34 14.60 45.83
N LEU A 836 21.29 14.48 44.90
CA LEU A 836 21.19 13.71 43.67
C LEU A 836 22.30 12.65 43.60
N PRO A 837 22.12 11.56 42.83
CA PRO A 837 23.18 10.58 42.60
C PRO A 837 24.45 11.23 42.03
N ARG A 838 25.61 10.75 42.51
CA ARG A 838 26.93 11.15 42.03
C ARG A 838 27.28 10.51 40.67
N VAL A 839 27.96 11.25 39.80
CA VAL A 839 28.57 10.72 38.57
C VAL A 839 29.74 9.79 38.90
N GLN A 840 29.89 8.72 38.13
CA GLN A 840 30.89 7.66 38.34
C GLN A 840 32.22 8.02 37.64
N CYS A 841 32.89 9.06 38.14
CA CYS A 841 34.18 9.50 37.64
C CYS A 841 35.01 10.20 38.74
N ASP A 842 36.22 9.68 38.98
CA ASP A 842 37.11 10.11 40.07
C ASP A 842 38.03 11.28 39.70
N CYS A 843 37.67 12.06 38.67
CA CYS A 843 38.42 13.25 38.29
C CYS A 843 38.03 14.45 39.17
N ARG A 844 38.97 15.36 39.44
CA ARG A 844 38.77 16.54 40.32
C ARG A 844 37.61 17.46 39.90
N ASP A 845 37.28 17.49 38.61
CA ASP A 845 36.12 18.24 38.10
C ASP A 845 34.79 17.55 38.44
N CYS A 846 34.72 16.23 38.28
CA CYS A 846 33.57 15.42 38.66
C CYS A 846 33.40 15.32 40.18
N GLU A 847 34.49 15.36 40.95
CA GLU A 847 34.45 15.48 42.43
C GLU A 847 33.77 16.79 42.87
N TRP A 848 34.13 17.93 42.26
CA TRP A 848 33.49 19.22 42.55
C TRP A 848 32.00 19.23 42.17
N VAL A 849 31.65 18.68 41.00
CA VAL A 849 30.25 18.49 40.58
C VAL A 849 29.50 17.54 41.52
N ASN A 850 30.13 16.47 41.99
CA ASN A 850 29.54 15.54 42.95
C ASN A 850 29.28 16.20 44.32
N GLY A 851 30.12 17.14 44.74
CA GLY A 851 29.86 18.00 45.90
C GLY A 851 28.56 18.77 45.77
N PHE A 852 28.37 19.48 44.63
CA PHE A 852 27.12 20.18 44.31
C PHE A 852 25.92 19.22 44.23
N LEU A 853 26.03 18.11 43.48
CA LEU A 853 24.95 17.14 43.30
C LEU A 853 24.48 16.57 44.65
N ASN A 854 25.41 16.26 45.55
CA ASN A 854 25.10 15.75 46.89
C ASN A 854 24.60 16.83 47.88
N HIS A 855 24.77 18.13 47.59
CA HIS A 855 24.38 19.20 48.52
C HIS A 855 22.85 19.26 48.76
N PRO A 856 22.36 19.22 50.01
CA PRO A 856 20.94 18.99 50.30
C PRO A 856 20.00 20.14 49.92
N THR A 857 20.52 21.35 49.70
CA THR A 857 19.72 22.57 49.44
C THR A 857 20.20 23.41 48.27
N GLU A 858 21.33 23.08 47.64
CA GLU A 858 21.86 23.89 46.52
C GLU A 858 21.23 23.43 45.22
N MET A 859 20.50 24.34 44.56
CA MET A 859 19.73 24.04 43.34
C MET A 859 20.51 24.31 42.05
N THR A 860 21.47 25.25 42.05
CA THR A 860 22.21 25.65 40.84
C THR A 860 23.69 25.90 41.10
N GLY A 861 24.53 24.96 40.69
CA GLY A 861 25.99 25.06 40.70
C GLY A 861 26.52 25.79 39.46
N ARG A 862 27.66 26.49 39.60
CA ARG A 862 28.30 27.26 38.52
C ARG A 862 29.80 26.98 38.48
N PHE A 863 30.30 26.48 37.35
CA PHE A 863 31.66 25.97 37.19
C PHE A 863 32.35 26.68 36.02
N ALA A 864 33.26 27.62 36.32
CA ALA A 864 34.04 28.37 35.32
C ALA A 864 35.28 27.57 34.89
N ILE A 865 35.15 26.78 33.82
CA ILE A 865 36.16 25.83 33.34
C ILE A 865 36.20 25.77 31.81
N ASN A 866 37.32 25.30 31.23
CA ASN A 866 37.56 25.37 29.77
C ASN A 866 36.72 24.37 28.93
N LYS A 867 36.68 24.57 27.60
CA LYS A 867 35.84 23.80 26.65
C LYS A 867 35.97 22.27 26.81
N LYS A 868 37.20 21.74 26.87
CA LYS A 868 37.45 20.29 27.00
C LYS A 868 36.93 19.74 28.36
N ARG A 869 37.16 20.48 29.45
CA ARG A 869 36.69 20.08 30.80
C ARG A 869 35.16 20.13 30.92
N ARG A 870 34.50 21.15 30.36
CA ARG A 870 33.02 21.21 30.30
C ARG A 870 32.42 20.04 29.53
N GLN A 871 32.99 19.72 28.36
CA GLN A 871 32.51 18.63 27.51
C GLN A 871 32.61 17.26 28.21
N HIS A 872 33.65 17.04 29.03
CA HIS A 872 33.75 15.86 29.88
C HIS A 872 32.63 15.79 30.93
N ILE A 873 32.33 16.88 31.64
CA ILE A 873 31.27 16.89 32.66
C ILE A 873 29.90 16.63 32.03
N HIS A 874 29.58 17.28 30.90
CA HIS A 874 28.36 17.01 30.13
C HIS A 874 28.19 15.52 29.87
N GLN A 875 29.20 14.88 29.26
CA GLN A 875 29.21 13.44 28.97
C GLN A 875 29.01 12.56 30.21
N GLN A 876 29.56 12.94 31.37
CA GLN A 876 29.40 12.17 32.61
C GLN A 876 28.00 12.33 33.23
N VAL A 877 27.39 13.51 33.14
CA VAL A 877 26.03 13.77 33.65
C VAL A 877 25.00 13.08 32.75
N ASP A 878 25.15 13.18 31.44
CA ASP A 878 24.28 12.52 30.45
C ASP A 878 24.37 11.00 30.58
N ARG A 879 25.59 10.43 30.66
CA ARG A 879 25.82 8.99 30.85
C ARG A 879 25.27 8.46 32.19
N ALA A 880 25.18 9.31 33.21
CA ALA A 880 24.64 8.94 34.51
C ALA A 880 23.11 9.08 34.61
N GLY A 881 22.44 9.69 33.63
CA GLY A 881 20.97 9.84 33.61
C GLY A 881 20.40 10.65 34.77
N ILE A 882 21.17 11.60 35.31
CA ILE A 882 20.81 12.36 36.52
C ILE A 882 19.79 13.46 36.17
N GLY A 883 18.79 13.66 37.03
CA GLY A 883 17.79 14.74 36.91
C GLY A 883 18.36 16.14 37.17
N CYS A 884 19.28 16.58 36.32
CA CYS A 884 19.97 17.87 36.41
C CYS A 884 20.17 18.45 35.00
N LYS A 885 19.57 19.63 34.74
CA LYS A 885 19.79 20.40 33.50
C LYS A 885 21.19 20.98 33.53
N HIS A 886 21.94 20.89 32.43
CA HIS A 886 23.24 21.53 32.27
C HIS A 886 23.27 22.42 31.03
N GLU A 887 23.95 23.56 31.10
CA GLU A 887 24.05 24.54 30.02
C GLU A 887 25.36 25.34 30.13
N THR A 888 25.93 25.79 29.02
CA THR A 888 27.14 26.64 29.02
C THR A 888 26.77 28.08 28.69
N ARG A 889 26.77 28.95 29.70
CA ARG A 889 26.66 30.40 29.49
C ARG A 889 27.96 30.92 28.88
N ARG A 890 27.86 31.70 27.80
CA ARG A 890 29.00 32.18 26.99
C ARG A 890 29.43 33.63 27.33
N ASP A 891 29.06 34.09 28.52
CA ASP A 891 29.27 35.45 29.05
C ASP A 891 30.59 35.63 29.83
N THR A 892 31.23 34.54 30.27
CA THR A 892 32.53 34.56 30.95
C THR A 892 33.65 33.94 30.09
N ASN A 893 34.91 34.27 30.40
CA ASN A 893 36.08 33.53 29.90
C ASN A 893 36.96 33.08 31.08
N PRO A 894 37.11 31.75 31.33
CA PRO A 894 36.45 30.64 30.63
C PRO A 894 34.93 30.65 30.82
N ASN A 895 34.19 30.19 29.80
CA ASN A 895 32.73 30.15 29.83
C ASN A 895 32.22 29.25 30.98
N THR A 896 31.12 29.64 31.61
CA THR A 896 30.61 28.98 32.82
C THR A 896 29.64 27.86 32.46
N LEU A 897 29.91 26.65 32.97
CA LEU A 897 28.93 25.57 33.02
C LEU A 897 27.97 25.84 34.18
N VAL A 898 26.69 25.98 33.89
CA VAL A 898 25.62 26.08 34.89
C VAL A 898 24.92 24.72 34.96
N MET A 899 24.76 24.18 36.16
CA MET A 899 24.04 22.93 36.39
C MET A 899 22.91 23.19 37.39
N THR A 900 21.67 22.84 37.02
CA THR A 900 20.48 23.07 37.85
C THR A 900 19.74 21.76 38.11
N LYS A 901 19.48 21.43 39.38
CA LYS A 901 18.76 20.23 39.79
C LYS A 901 17.29 20.36 39.37
N THR A 902 16.77 19.39 38.61
CA THR A 902 15.39 19.42 38.10
C THR A 902 14.51 18.36 38.73
N THR A 903 15.01 17.13 38.93
CA THR A 903 14.17 16.00 39.32
C THR A 903 14.89 15.08 40.30
N ARG A 904 14.30 14.84 41.49
CA ARG A 904 14.83 13.88 42.47
C ARG A 904 14.38 12.45 42.11
N PRO A 905 15.24 11.43 42.18
CA PRO A 905 14.84 10.04 41.90
C PRO A 905 13.69 9.52 42.79
N GLN A 906 13.54 10.07 43.99
CA GLN A 906 12.40 9.76 44.87
C GLN A 906 11.09 10.38 44.38
N ASP A 907 11.12 11.58 43.78
CA ASP A 907 9.94 12.18 43.14
C ASP A 907 9.50 11.35 41.94
N VAL A 908 10.42 10.88 41.09
CA VAL A 908 10.09 9.98 39.96
C VAL A 908 9.39 8.71 40.47
N LYS A 909 9.97 8.02 41.47
CA LYS A 909 9.35 6.83 42.08
C LYS A 909 7.95 7.13 42.64
N ARG A 910 7.74 8.32 43.23
CA ARG A 910 6.47 8.75 43.82
C ARG A 910 5.44 9.17 42.77
N GLN A 911 5.86 9.83 41.69
CA GLN A 911 5.04 10.12 40.51
C GLN A 911 4.59 8.82 39.84
N ASP A 912 5.49 7.86 39.63
CA ASP A 912 5.14 6.56 39.04
C ASP A 912 4.26 5.71 39.95
N TRP A 913 4.42 5.81 41.28
CA TRP A 913 3.45 5.22 42.22
C TRP A 913 2.08 5.88 42.11
N GLN A 914 2.03 7.22 42.00
CA GLN A 914 0.77 7.96 41.86
C GLN A 914 0.08 7.68 40.50
N LYS A 915 0.83 7.54 39.40
CA LYS A 915 0.31 7.07 38.10
C LYS A 915 -0.37 5.70 38.24
N ARG A 916 0.29 4.74 38.89
CA ARG A 916 -0.27 3.39 39.16
C ARG A 916 -1.50 3.44 40.06
N ARG A 917 -1.51 4.32 41.08
CA ARG A 917 -2.70 4.57 41.93
C ARG A 917 -3.87 5.10 41.11
N VAL A 918 -3.67 6.13 40.29
CA VAL A 918 -4.74 6.73 39.46
C VAL A 918 -5.32 5.69 38.51
N TYR A 919 -4.46 4.94 37.79
CA TYR A 919 -4.89 3.86 36.92
C TYR A 919 -5.68 2.78 37.65
N LEU A 920 -5.23 2.34 38.84
CA LEU A 920 -5.97 1.33 39.63
C LEU A 920 -7.33 1.85 40.11
N VAL A 921 -7.43 3.12 40.54
CA VAL A 921 -8.72 3.73 40.91
C VAL A 921 -9.66 3.77 39.70
N GLU A 922 -9.15 4.14 38.53
CA GLU A 922 -9.91 4.13 37.27
C GLU A 922 -10.39 2.71 36.90
N GLN A 923 -9.56 1.67 37.05
CA GLN A 923 -9.98 0.29 36.79
C GLN A 923 -10.99 -0.24 37.82
N PHE A 924 -10.86 0.11 39.11
CA PHE A 924 -11.82 -0.30 40.13
C PHE A 924 -13.15 0.47 40.05
N SER A 925 -13.15 1.72 39.57
CA SER A 925 -14.38 2.51 39.36
C SER A 925 -15.31 1.96 38.25
N GLN A 926 -14.82 1.03 37.43
CA GLN A 926 -15.60 0.34 36.40
C GLN A 926 -16.38 -0.88 36.92
N PHE A 927 -16.22 -1.23 38.20
CA PHE A 927 -17.06 -2.21 38.89
C PHE A 927 -18.24 -1.49 39.57
N LYS A 928 -19.42 -2.11 39.62
CA LYS A 928 -20.49 -1.59 40.49
C LYS A 928 -20.08 -1.77 41.94
N GLY A 929 -20.20 -0.72 42.74
CA GLY A 929 -19.72 -0.68 44.13
C GLY A 929 -20.26 -1.84 44.97
N ASP A 930 -21.57 -2.09 44.93
CA ASP A 930 -22.23 -3.13 45.75
C ASP A 930 -21.86 -4.55 45.31
N GLU A 931 -21.65 -4.79 44.01
CA GLU A 931 -21.20 -6.09 43.50
C GLU A 931 -19.78 -6.40 43.99
N LEU A 932 -18.85 -5.43 43.87
CA LEU A 932 -17.47 -5.59 44.33
C LEU A 932 -17.38 -5.67 45.86
N LYS A 933 -18.22 -4.91 46.59
CA LYS A 933 -18.33 -4.98 48.06
C LYS A 933 -18.85 -6.34 48.53
N THR A 934 -19.80 -6.94 47.83
CA THR A 934 -20.29 -8.30 48.10
C THR A 934 -19.21 -9.37 47.87
N LEU A 935 -18.34 -9.16 46.88
CA LEU A 935 -17.25 -10.09 46.54
C LEU A 935 -16.02 -9.95 47.46
N LEU A 936 -15.70 -8.74 47.94
CA LEU A 936 -14.53 -8.47 48.78
C LEU A 936 -14.82 -8.49 50.28
N GLY A 937 -16.06 -8.24 50.71
CA GLY A 937 -16.40 -8.14 52.13
C GLY A 937 -15.56 -7.06 52.83
N SER A 938 -14.87 -7.44 53.92
CA SER A 938 -14.00 -6.53 54.68
C SER A 938 -12.75 -6.06 53.91
N ASP A 939 -12.34 -6.75 52.84
CA ASP A 939 -11.23 -6.28 52.00
C ASP A 939 -11.61 -5.03 51.16
N PHE A 940 -12.91 -4.72 51.02
CA PHE A 940 -13.40 -3.56 50.26
C PHE A 940 -12.88 -2.22 50.82
N GLU A 941 -12.68 -2.12 52.15
CA GLU A 941 -12.10 -0.93 52.79
C GLU A 941 -10.74 -0.52 52.19
N LYS A 942 -9.97 -1.47 51.65
CA LYS A 942 -8.66 -1.21 51.04
C LYS A 942 -8.81 -0.42 49.72
N ILE A 943 -9.90 -0.67 48.99
CA ILE A 943 -10.25 0.05 47.75
C ILE A 943 -10.78 1.45 48.10
N GLU A 944 -11.61 1.59 49.13
CA GLU A 944 -12.08 2.89 49.62
C GLU A 944 -10.92 3.78 50.09
N LYS A 945 -9.95 3.21 50.82
CA LYS A 945 -8.71 3.90 51.25
C LYS A 945 -7.80 4.28 50.07
N LEU A 946 -7.76 3.47 49.00
CA LEU A 946 -7.05 3.80 47.76
C LEU A 946 -7.65 5.01 47.04
N CYS A 947 -8.99 5.04 46.94
CA CYS A 947 -9.74 6.13 46.31
C CYS A 947 -9.60 7.43 47.12
N THR A 948 -9.95 7.41 48.40
CA THR A 948 -9.85 8.57 49.32
C THR A 948 -8.42 9.04 49.58
N GLY A 949 -7.41 8.18 49.36
CA GLY A 949 -5.99 8.54 49.40
C GLY A 949 -5.36 8.61 50.79
N GLN A 950 -6.08 8.20 51.84
CA GLN A 950 -5.55 8.14 53.20
C GLN A 950 -4.97 6.75 53.52
N ALA A 951 -3.67 6.59 53.30
CA ALA A 951 -2.92 5.39 53.66
C ALA A 951 -1.95 5.64 54.82
N GLY A 952 -2.41 5.39 56.05
CA GLY A 952 -1.55 5.03 57.19
C GLY A 952 -0.76 6.13 57.91
N GLN A 953 -1.44 6.97 58.72
CA GLN A 953 -0.85 7.53 59.94
C GLN A 953 -1.30 6.71 61.16
N THR A 954 -0.76 5.49 61.31
CA THR A 954 -1.06 4.61 62.46
C THR A 954 0.21 3.86 62.85
N GLY A 955 0.96 4.38 63.84
CA GLY A 955 2.29 3.87 64.17
C GLY A 955 2.90 4.32 65.51
N GLN A 956 2.12 4.90 66.42
CA GLN A 956 2.52 5.10 67.82
C GLN A 956 1.34 4.77 68.74
N ALA A 957 1.59 3.95 69.76
CA ALA A 957 0.61 3.54 70.75
C ALA A 957 1.24 3.55 72.15
N SER A 958 0.49 4.05 73.15
CA SER A 958 0.92 4.28 74.54
C SER A 958 2.01 5.37 74.72
N LEU A 959 2.12 6.10 75.84
CA LEU A 959 1.58 5.88 77.19
C LEU A 959 0.88 7.13 77.81
N SER A 960 -0.36 6.92 78.25
CA SER A 960 -0.98 7.34 79.53
C SER A 960 -0.69 8.69 80.24
N ARG A 961 -1.79 9.25 80.78
CA ARG A 961 -2.00 9.87 82.12
C ARG A 961 -1.82 11.40 82.36
N ARG A 962 -3.01 12.00 82.54
CA ARG A 962 -3.45 12.91 83.63
C ARG A 962 -3.16 14.43 83.53
N PRO A 963 -3.93 15.28 84.26
CA PRO A 963 -4.27 16.62 83.77
C PRO A 963 -4.05 17.78 84.77
N ALA A 964 -4.49 18.97 84.34
CA ALA A 964 -4.96 20.13 85.11
C ALA A 964 -3.95 21.14 85.67
N THR A 965 -4.08 22.38 85.17
CA THR A 965 -3.91 23.66 85.89
C THR A 965 -4.96 24.68 85.37
N GLY A 966 -5.14 25.81 86.06
CA GLY A 966 -6.25 26.78 85.87
C GLY A 966 -6.29 27.56 84.53
N GLU A 967 -7.41 28.17 84.14
CA GLU A 967 -7.97 29.45 84.64
C GLU A 967 -7.11 30.68 84.29
N LYS A 968 -7.63 31.88 83.92
CA LYS A 968 -8.98 32.43 83.60
C LYS A 968 -8.71 33.70 82.76
N ARG A 969 -9.56 34.17 81.83
CA ARG A 969 -10.80 34.95 82.07
C ARG A 969 -11.56 35.21 80.74
N ARG A 970 -12.89 35.36 80.87
CA ARG A 970 -13.81 36.37 80.27
C ARG A 970 -13.31 37.25 79.11
N ILE A 971 -14.16 37.61 78.14
CA ILE A 971 -15.48 38.29 78.33
C ILE A 971 -16.64 37.63 77.56
N GLU A 972 -17.85 37.72 78.13
CA GLU A 972 -19.13 37.36 77.50
C GLU A 972 -19.72 38.54 76.71
N HIS A 973 -20.38 38.31 75.57
CA HIS A 973 -21.83 38.54 75.38
C HIS A 973 -22.31 38.09 73.99
N ALA A 974 -23.60 37.79 73.89
CA ALA A 974 -24.26 37.28 72.67
C ALA A 974 -25.24 38.30 72.07
N ALA A 975 -25.53 38.14 70.78
CA ALA A 975 -26.71 38.66 70.11
C ALA A 975 -27.16 37.63 69.06
N GLU A 976 -28.43 37.22 69.11
CA GLU A 976 -29.13 36.55 68.00
C GLU A 976 -29.92 37.62 67.20
N VAL A 977 -30.86 37.16 66.35
CA VAL A 977 -31.68 37.92 65.38
C VAL A 977 -30.92 38.22 64.07
N ILE A 978 -31.41 37.94 62.85
CA ILE A 978 -32.40 37.03 62.19
C ILE A 978 -32.53 37.58 60.73
N ASP A 979 -33.20 36.85 59.82
CA ASP A 979 -33.74 37.34 58.52
C ASP A 979 -32.73 37.67 57.38
N LEU A 980 -33.00 37.39 56.08
CA LEU A 980 -34.12 36.71 55.38
C LEU A 980 -33.57 35.87 54.18
N MET A 981 -34.36 34.89 53.72
CA MET A 981 -34.56 34.34 52.34
C MET A 981 -33.38 34.43 51.33
N SER A 982 -32.84 33.33 50.78
CA SER A 982 -33.44 32.44 49.75
C SER A 982 -33.76 33.16 48.41
N ASP A 983 -33.56 32.55 47.25
CA ASP A 983 -33.36 31.11 46.95
C ASP A 983 -31.92 30.57 47.06
#